data_AF-A0AAJ1XZB9-F1
#
_entry.id   AF-A0AAJ1XZB9-F1
#
_cell.length_a   1.000
_cell.length_b   1.000
_cell.length_c   1.000
_cell.angle_alpha   90.00
_cell.angle_beta   90.00
_cell.angle_gamma   90.00
#
_symmetry.space_group_name_H-M   'P 1'
#
loop_
_entity.id
_entity.type
_entity.pdbx_description
1 polymer ?
#
loop_
_entity_poly.entity_id
_entity_poly.type
_entity_poly.pdbx_seq_one_letter_code
_entity_poly.pdbx_strand_id
1 'polypeptide(L)'
;MVKVSSKQKIVGKGYRFTVLTPQLIRMEYSKENFFIDEQTQVIQNREFPEFEFELEEKNERLEIDTEAFHLTYDKKAFTSQGLVITMKSNFTDYNNKWYYGQQVNTLKGTVRTLDNVDGEIELEEGIISRQGYAILDDSTSFIVSTKGLPKSKQVEHKDIYFFGYQHEYKKALKDYFKLTGATPILPRYALGNWWSRFWAYTDQEYLALMDRFKKEEIPLSVSVIDMDWHLRDIPSRFGSGWTGYSWNRKLFPQPAEFLEKLHERGLRVTLNVHPADGIRAFEDCYPKVADRLKLNVLLEESAEFDMTSQAFVESYFKDVHHPLEQQGVDFWWIDWQQGEQSKEDGLDPLWLLNQYHFEDNNKTKDGLILSRYAGPGSHRYPVGFSGDSIISWESLQFQPYFTATASNIGYSWWSHDIGGHMGGKRDDELTLRWMQFGIYSPINRLHSSSSPFNGKEPWNFPPMIEEAMKESLRERHRILPYLYTANVELSEQGSPLLQPMYYENPEKDAAYNYKNQYYFGNELLVVPIVHPTDKTYKFSKEDIWLPEGKWYDYHNGYRYEGDTEISIFRKINESAVFVRGGAIIPTASDFLTTKPDELPKVIEWKVFPGQSGEYHLIEEKEGKRCTTSFKLDWENLKVTIAINGELSIIPSDRSHRLILHCVEAGDGSAFPENIFRAEIVEHLSLPVKEIDKQMMTDMLFERIDLPEISYDLKNQLWEILADTTDFKNKLLTVKCFKDEQLTDLLTEVFYIEES
;
A
#
# COMPACT_ATOMS: atom_id res chain seq x y z
N MET A 1 35.88 25.60 -13.84
CA MET A 1 34.46 25.36 -14.11
C MET A 1 33.76 26.60 -14.66
N VAL A 2 32.80 26.40 -15.56
CA VAL A 2 31.89 27.41 -16.11
C VAL A 2 30.47 27.05 -15.67
N LYS A 3 29.67 28.04 -15.28
CA LYS A 3 28.26 27.84 -14.96
C LYS A 3 27.45 27.54 -16.22
N VAL A 4 26.65 26.49 -16.18
CA VAL A 4 25.79 26.04 -17.27
C VAL A 4 24.39 25.70 -16.75
N SER A 5 23.41 25.72 -17.65
CA SER A 5 22.00 25.42 -17.32
C SER A 5 21.70 23.93 -17.45
N SER A 6 20.90 23.38 -16.52
CA SER A 6 20.41 21.98 -16.53
C SER A 6 19.63 21.58 -17.78
N LYS A 7 19.08 22.55 -18.53
CA LYS A 7 18.42 22.29 -19.82
C LYS A 7 19.40 21.92 -20.94
N GLN A 8 20.70 22.16 -20.75
CA GLN A 8 21.71 21.83 -21.73
C GLN A 8 22.14 20.37 -21.57
N LYS A 9 21.94 19.58 -22.63
CA LYS A 9 22.52 18.23 -22.73
C LYS A 9 24.02 18.36 -22.98
N ILE A 10 24.83 17.71 -22.16
CA ILE A 10 26.29 17.66 -22.35
C ILE A 10 26.58 16.46 -23.26
N VAL A 11 26.89 16.74 -24.52
CA VAL A 11 27.08 15.70 -25.55
C VAL A 11 28.52 15.71 -26.03
N GLY A 12 29.14 14.54 -26.08
CA GLY A 12 30.44 14.34 -26.73
C GLY A 12 30.46 13.03 -27.51
N LYS A 13 31.66 12.64 -27.97
CA LYS A 13 31.80 11.42 -28.77
C LYS A 13 31.50 10.17 -27.93
N GLY A 14 30.32 9.63 -28.16
CA GLY A 14 29.83 8.39 -27.60
C GLY A 14 29.15 8.50 -26.24
N TYR A 15 28.97 9.71 -25.70
CA TYR A 15 28.33 9.91 -24.40
C TYR A 15 27.39 11.11 -24.38
N ARG A 16 26.41 11.06 -23.48
CA ARG A 16 25.50 12.16 -23.17
C ARG A 16 25.18 12.20 -21.68
N PHE A 17 25.31 13.37 -21.07
CA PHE A 17 24.85 13.61 -19.69
C PHE A 17 23.73 14.63 -19.70
N THR A 18 22.68 14.36 -18.92
CA THR A 18 21.57 15.30 -18.69
C THR A 18 21.35 15.40 -17.18
N VAL A 19 21.64 16.57 -16.61
CA VAL A 19 21.42 16.82 -15.18
C VAL A 19 19.97 17.27 -15.01
N LEU A 20 19.14 16.44 -14.39
CA LEU A 20 17.68 16.65 -14.32
C LEU A 20 17.30 17.47 -13.09
N THR A 21 17.95 17.20 -11.96
CA THR A 21 17.86 17.99 -10.72
C THR A 21 19.27 18.10 -10.13
N PRO A 22 19.50 18.93 -9.11
CA PRO A 22 20.81 18.94 -8.45
C PRO A 22 21.21 17.56 -7.88
N GLN A 23 20.24 16.68 -7.60
CA GLN A 23 20.40 15.33 -7.06
C GLN A 23 20.29 14.20 -8.11
N LEU A 24 19.71 14.45 -9.28
CA LEU A 24 19.40 13.43 -10.29
C LEU A 24 20.10 13.71 -11.62
N ILE A 25 20.88 12.75 -12.10
CA ILE A 25 21.55 12.81 -13.39
C ILE A 25 21.32 11.56 -14.22
N ARG A 26 21.01 11.76 -15.50
CA ARG A 26 20.98 10.73 -16.53
C ARG A 26 22.33 10.67 -17.25
N MET A 27 22.86 9.46 -17.41
CA MET A 27 24.15 9.17 -18.01
C MET A 27 23.98 8.14 -19.12
N GLU A 28 24.33 8.52 -20.34
CA GLU A 28 24.21 7.66 -21.51
C GLU A 28 25.55 7.43 -22.20
N TYR A 29 25.73 6.21 -22.71
CA TYR A 29 26.87 5.85 -23.54
C TYR A 29 26.43 4.97 -24.72
N SER A 30 26.94 5.29 -25.91
CA SER A 30 26.80 4.49 -27.13
C SER A 30 27.98 4.74 -28.05
N LYS A 31 28.64 3.67 -28.53
CA LYS A 31 29.75 3.79 -29.51
C LYS A 31 29.33 4.48 -30.81
N GLU A 32 28.05 4.40 -31.14
CA GLU A 32 27.47 4.93 -32.37
C GLU A 32 26.94 6.37 -32.22
N ASN A 33 27.05 6.97 -31.03
CA ASN A 33 26.39 8.24 -30.68
C ASN A 33 24.87 8.19 -30.82
N PHE A 34 24.29 7.01 -30.57
CA PHE A 34 22.85 6.81 -30.52
C PHE A 34 22.35 7.09 -29.10
N PHE A 35 21.41 8.03 -28.95
CA PHE A 35 20.82 8.41 -27.68
C PHE A 35 19.30 8.52 -27.81
N ILE A 36 18.58 8.20 -26.74
CA ILE A 36 17.12 8.04 -26.77
C ILE A 36 16.46 9.18 -26.00
N ASP A 37 15.51 9.87 -26.61
CA ASP A 37 14.73 10.93 -25.95
C ASP A 37 13.26 10.55 -25.77
N GLU A 38 12.82 9.51 -26.47
CA GLU A 38 11.50 8.91 -26.40
C GLU A 38 11.19 8.36 -25.01
N GLN A 39 9.90 8.16 -24.75
CA GLN A 39 9.43 7.45 -23.57
C GLN A 39 9.86 5.99 -23.66
N THR A 40 10.23 5.42 -22.52
CA THR A 40 10.55 4.00 -22.40
C THR A 40 9.49 3.30 -21.55
N GLN A 41 9.61 2.00 -21.35
CA GLN A 41 8.80 1.24 -20.41
C GLN A 41 8.82 1.86 -19.00
N VAL A 42 9.97 2.40 -18.55
CA VAL A 42 10.11 2.96 -17.20
C VAL A 42 9.96 4.48 -17.22
N ILE A 43 10.69 5.16 -18.09
CA ILE A 43 10.87 6.62 -18.08
C ILE A 43 9.87 7.32 -18.99
N GLN A 44 8.99 8.13 -18.41
CA GLN A 44 7.90 8.81 -19.13
C GLN A 44 8.13 10.30 -19.34
N ASN A 45 8.95 10.93 -18.49
CA ASN A 45 9.17 12.36 -18.50
C ASN A 45 10.59 12.72 -18.06
N ARG A 46 11.20 13.69 -18.72
CA ARG A 46 12.53 14.23 -18.41
C ARG A 46 12.54 15.75 -18.28
N GLU A 47 11.36 16.37 -18.25
CA GLU A 47 11.22 17.82 -18.12
C GLU A 47 11.18 18.23 -16.64
N PHE A 48 12.27 18.84 -16.17
CA PHE A 48 12.46 19.31 -14.80
C PHE A 48 12.74 20.83 -14.76
N PRO A 49 12.56 21.50 -13.60
CA PRO A 49 12.85 22.91 -13.47
C PRO A 49 14.32 23.22 -13.75
N GLU A 50 14.58 24.40 -14.29
CA GLU A 50 15.93 24.84 -14.62
C GLU A 50 16.73 25.23 -13.37
N PHE A 51 17.99 24.85 -13.33
CA PHE A 51 18.96 25.28 -12.31
C PHE A 51 20.36 25.37 -12.91
N GLU A 52 21.26 26.06 -12.21
CA GLU A 52 22.66 26.19 -12.62
C GLU A 52 23.52 25.13 -11.94
N PHE A 53 24.50 24.61 -12.68
CA PHE A 53 25.56 23.76 -12.15
C PHE A 53 26.90 24.12 -12.80
N GLU A 54 27.98 23.60 -12.24
CA GLU A 54 29.33 23.87 -12.71
C GLU A 54 29.82 22.76 -13.64
N LEU A 55 30.34 23.14 -14.81
CA LEU A 55 30.88 22.23 -15.82
C LEU A 55 32.33 22.57 -16.11
N GLU A 56 33.19 21.56 -16.12
CA GLU A 56 34.56 21.69 -16.61
C GLU A 56 34.87 20.59 -17.62
N GLU A 57 35.11 21.02 -18.86
CA GLU A 57 35.49 20.11 -19.95
C GLU A 57 36.94 20.36 -20.34
N LYS A 58 37.77 19.33 -20.21
CA LYS A 58 39.14 19.25 -20.70
C LYS A 58 39.24 18.20 -21.82
N ASN A 59 40.40 18.11 -22.47
CA ASN A 59 40.62 17.18 -23.58
C ASN A 59 40.30 15.72 -23.21
N GLU A 60 40.65 15.28 -22.00
CA GLU A 60 40.51 13.88 -21.55
C GLU A 60 39.62 13.73 -20.30
N ARG A 61 38.94 14.79 -19.86
CA ARG A 61 38.14 14.74 -18.63
C ARG A 61 36.93 15.67 -18.72
N LEU A 62 35.81 15.20 -18.20
CA LEU A 62 34.59 15.93 -17.96
C LEU A 62 34.32 15.92 -16.46
N GLU A 63 34.04 17.09 -15.89
CA GLU A 63 33.61 17.23 -14.50
C GLU A 63 32.27 17.97 -14.47
N ILE A 64 31.29 17.39 -13.77
CA ILE A 64 29.97 17.99 -13.52
C ILE A 64 29.82 18.13 -12.02
N ASP A 65 29.56 19.35 -11.57
CA ASP A 65 29.54 19.68 -10.15
C ASP A 65 28.22 20.37 -9.81
N THR A 66 27.41 19.70 -8.99
CA THR A 66 26.09 20.19 -8.52
C THR A 66 26.14 20.49 -7.02
N GLU A 67 25.05 20.93 -6.40
CA GLU A 67 25.01 21.06 -4.94
C GLU A 67 25.13 19.71 -4.21
N ALA A 68 24.69 18.61 -4.83
CA ALA A 68 24.59 17.31 -4.18
C ALA A 68 25.79 16.38 -4.48
N PHE A 69 26.37 16.46 -5.67
CA PHE A 69 27.45 15.56 -6.08
C PHE A 69 28.46 16.20 -7.03
N HIS A 70 29.60 15.54 -7.17
CA HIS A 70 30.66 15.82 -8.14
C HIS A 70 30.91 14.56 -8.99
N LEU A 71 30.64 14.64 -10.28
CA LEU A 71 30.90 13.59 -11.26
C LEU A 71 32.22 13.85 -11.99
N THR A 72 33.04 12.81 -12.10
CA THR A 72 34.24 12.79 -12.93
C THR A 72 34.11 11.70 -13.99
N TYR A 73 34.40 12.07 -15.24
CA TYR A 73 34.35 11.16 -16.38
C TYR A 73 35.54 11.33 -17.35
N ASP A 74 36.12 10.23 -17.83
CA ASP A 74 37.34 10.22 -18.66
C ASP A 74 37.09 10.29 -20.18
N LYS A 75 35.84 10.49 -20.60
CA LYS A 75 35.42 10.58 -22.02
C LYS A 75 35.58 9.27 -22.81
N LYS A 76 35.67 8.11 -22.14
CA LYS A 76 35.74 6.76 -22.77
C LYS A 76 34.52 5.92 -22.41
N ALA A 77 34.49 4.66 -22.87
CA ALA A 77 33.44 3.73 -22.43
C ALA A 77 33.33 3.69 -20.90
N PHE A 78 32.11 3.63 -20.39
CA PHE A 78 31.87 3.59 -18.95
C PHE A 78 32.59 2.40 -18.31
N THR A 79 33.43 2.71 -17.34
CA THR A 79 34.22 1.77 -16.52
C THR A 79 34.28 2.29 -15.10
N SER A 80 34.58 1.43 -14.14
CA SER A 80 34.70 1.84 -12.73
C SER A 80 35.82 2.86 -12.49
N GLN A 81 36.86 2.92 -13.32
CA GLN A 81 37.90 3.94 -13.24
C GLN A 81 37.54 5.22 -14.00
N GLY A 82 36.76 5.08 -15.07
CA GLY A 82 36.45 6.15 -16.02
C GLY A 82 35.22 6.98 -15.66
N LEU A 83 34.30 6.48 -14.83
CA LEU A 83 33.09 7.19 -14.39
C LEU A 83 32.88 7.02 -12.89
N VAL A 84 32.98 8.13 -12.15
CA VAL A 84 32.87 8.17 -10.69
C VAL A 84 32.00 9.35 -10.27
N ILE A 85 31.08 9.12 -9.34
CA ILE A 85 30.28 10.17 -8.70
C ILE A 85 30.63 10.21 -7.21
N THR A 86 30.98 11.38 -6.70
CA THR A 86 31.25 11.62 -5.27
C THR A 86 30.14 12.49 -4.71
N MET A 87 29.42 12.00 -3.70
CA MET A 87 28.46 12.80 -2.95
C MET A 87 29.20 13.88 -2.15
N LYS A 88 28.68 15.11 -2.13
CA LYS A 88 29.34 16.26 -1.47
C LYS A 88 29.20 16.27 0.06
N SER A 89 28.39 15.37 0.57
CA SER A 89 28.04 15.21 1.97
C SER A 89 28.51 13.84 2.47
N ASN A 90 29.07 13.80 3.69
CA ASN A 90 29.55 12.57 4.32
C ASN A 90 28.50 12.06 5.31
N PHE A 91 27.68 11.08 4.91
CA PHE A 91 26.70 10.41 5.81
C PHE A 91 27.12 9.02 6.25
N THR A 92 28.18 8.48 5.64
CA THR A 92 28.81 7.25 6.12
C THR A 92 30.29 7.50 6.32
N ASP A 93 30.87 6.85 7.31
CA ASP A 93 32.31 6.94 7.60
C ASP A 93 33.17 6.21 6.54
N TYR A 94 32.54 5.42 5.67
CA TYR A 94 33.23 4.41 4.86
C TYR A 94 33.24 4.70 3.35
N ASN A 95 32.17 5.27 2.78
CA ASN A 95 32.15 5.56 1.35
C ASN A 95 31.10 6.60 0.95
N ASN A 96 31.53 7.65 0.24
CA ASN A 96 30.66 8.65 -0.40
C ASN A 96 30.80 8.64 -1.93
N LYS A 97 31.47 7.62 -2.49
CA LYS A 97 31.74 7.48 -3.92
C LYS A 97 31.03 6.28 -4.50
N TRP A 98 30.36 6.52 -5.62
CA TRP A 98 29.90 5.49 -6.51
C TRP A 98 30.82 5.37 -7.73
N TYR A 99 31.22 4.14 -8.04
CA TYR A 99 31.98 3.80 -9.24
C TYR A 99 31.05 3.07 -10.21
N TYR A 100 31.11 3.40 -11.51
CA TYR A 100 30.28 2.71 -12.50
C TYR A 100 30.44 1.19 -12.45
N GLY A 101 29.30 0.47 -12.47
CA GLY A 101 29.24 -0.98 -12.36
C GLY A 101 29.28 -1.51 -10.91
N GLN A 102 29.47 -0.64 -9.91
CA GLN A 102 29.30 -1.01 -8.51
C GLN A 102 27.83 -1.24 -8.20
N GLN A 103 27.50 -2.40 -7.64
CA GLN A 103 26.18 -2.67 -7.08
C GLN A 103 25.92 -1.78 -5.87
N VAL A 104 24.70 -1.26 -5.78
CA VAL A 104 24.26 -0.43 -4.67
C VAL A 104 23.23 -1.22 -3.87
N ASN A 105 23.57 -1.52 -2.61
CA ASN A 105 22.64 -2.15 -1.67
C ASN A 105 21.74 -1.04 -1.10
N THR A 106 20.56 -0.89 -1.69
CA THR A 106 19.55 0.08 -1.30
C THR A 106 18.76 -0.45 -0.08
N LEU A 107 17.76 0.31 0.38
CA LEU A 107 16.78 -0.15 1.36
C LEU A 107 15.72 -1.08 0.74
N LYS A 108 16.03 -1.66 -0.43
CA LYS A 108 15.19 -2.56 -1.23
C LYS A 108 13.90 -1.91 -1.74
N GLY A 109 13.22 -2.59 -2.63
CA GLY A 109 11.90 -2.24 -3.17
C GLY A 109 10.91 -3.36 -2.88
N THR A 110 10.46 -4.02 -3.93
CA THR A 110 9.57 -5.20 -3.87
C THR A 110 10.07 -6.26 -4.85
N VAL A 111 9.31 -7.32 -5.07
CA VAL A 111 9.57 -8.35 -6.08
C VAL A 111 8.26 -8.71 -6.79
N ARG A 112 8.35 -9.35 -7.96
CA ARG A 112 7.19 -9.80 -8.76
C ARG A 112 6.10 -10.46 -7.91
N THR A 113 6.48 -11.39 -7.02
CA THR A 113 5.55 -12.19 -6.24
C THR A 113 6.20 -12.96 -5.08
N LEU A 114 5.35 -13.35 -4.13
CA LEU A 114 5.53 -14.30 -3.02
C LEU A 114 4.89 -15.67 -3.30
N ASP A 115 4.65 -16.04 -4.56
CA ASP A 115 4.12 -17.36 -4.92
C ASP A 115 4.99 -18.47 -4.32
N ASN A 116 4.37 -19.32 -3.48
CA ASN A 116 5.03 -20.42 -2.77
C ASN A 116 6.12 -19.99 -1.77
N VAL A 117 6.12 -18.73 -1.33
CA VAL A 117 7.07 -18.22 -0.33
C VAL A 117 6.51 -18.39 1.08
N ASP A 118 7.37 -18.84 2.00
CA ASP A 118 7.12 -18.94 3.44
C ASP A 118 8.07 -17.99 4.18
N GLY A 119 7.56 -16.82 4.58
CA GLY A 119 8.36 -15.77 5.21
C GLY A 119 9.22 -14.94 4.25
N GLU A 120 10.46 -14.65 4.64
CA GLU A 120 11.32 -13.69 3.95
C GLU A 120 11.90 -14.24 2.63
N ILE A 121 12.00 -13.36 1.63
CA ILE A 121 12.73 -13.59 0.37
C ILE A 121 13.58 -12.35 0.04
N GLU A 122 14.59 -12.54 -0.80
CA GLU A 122 15.34 -11.42 -1.37
C GLU A 122 14.43 -10.51 -2.20
N LEU A 123 14.46 -9.21 -1.89
CA LEU A 123 13.74 -8.17 -2.61
C LEU A 123 14.67 -7.47 -3.61
N GLU A 124 14.08 -6.94 -4.69
CA GLU A 124 14.80 -6.15 -5.69
C GLU A 124 15.24 -4.80 -5.10
N GLU A 125 16.17 -4.12 -5.77
CA GLU A 125 16.66 -2.80 -5.34
C GLU A 125 15.62 -1.70 -5.61
N GLY A 126 15.53 -0.73 -4.69
CA GLY A 126 14.70 0.46 -4.82
C GLY A 126 15.49 1.68 -5.28
N ILE A 127 14.90 2.88 -5.14
CA ILE A 127 15.59 4.16 -5.38
C ILE A 127 16.03 4.86 -4.08
N ILE A 128 15.84 4.22 -2.93
CA ILE A 128 16.12 4.78 -1.60
C ILE A 128 17.26 4.01 -0.94
N SER A 129 18.30 4.71 -0.47
CA SER A 129 19.49 4.08 0.11
C SER A 129 20.03 4.87 1.30
N ARG A 130 20.46 4.15 2.34
CA ARG A 130 21.18 4.72 3.48
C ARG A 130 22.59 5.20 3.11
N GLN A 131 23.15 4.74 1.99
CA GLN A 131 24.42 5.27 1.44
C GLN A 131 24.23 6.65 0.79
N GLY A 132 22.99 7.10 0.64
CA GLY A 132 22.64 8.40 0.09
C GLY A 132 22.55 8.44 -1.44
N TYR A 133 22.74 7.31 -2.12
CA TYR A 133 22.51 7.21 -3.55
C TYR A 133 21.96 5.85 -4.00
N ALA A 134 21.26 5.84 -5.12
CA ALA A 134 20.73 4.66 -5.81
C ALA A 134 20.89 4.77 -7.34
N ILE A 135 20.74 3.64 -8.03
CA ILE A 135 20.86 3.55 -9.49
C ILE A 135 19.58 2.95 -10.06
N LEU A 136 19.05 3.58 -11.11
CA LEU A 136 18.01 3.00 -11.96
C LEU A 136 18.57 2.83 -13.37
N ASP A 137 18.59 1.60 -13.86
CA ASP A 137 19.08 1.25 -15.19
C ASP A 137 17.92 1.05 -16.17
N ASP A 138 17.81 1.96 -17.14
CA ASP A 138 16.80 1.96 -18.22
C ASP A 138 17.40 1.41 -19.53
N SER A 139 18.61 0.84 -19.50
CA SER A 139 19.35 0.42 -20.71
C SER A 139 18.64 -0.67 -21.51
N THR A 140 17.88 -1.55 -20.86
CA THR A 140 17.18 -2.68 -21.51
C THR A 140 15.70 -2.42 -21.74
N SER A 141 15.17 -1.30 -21.27
CA SER A 141 13.75 -0.97 -21.39
C SER A 141 13.32 -0.73 -22.84
N PHE A 142 12.08 -1.11 -23.15
CA PHE A 142 11.50 -0.91 -24.48
C PHE A 142 11.13 0.56 -24.70
N ILE A 143 11.23 1.03 -25.94
CA ILE A 143 10.74 2.35 -26.36
C ILE A 143 9.23 2.26 -26.57
N VAL A 144 8.48 3.14 -25.92
CA VAL A 144 7.00 3.21 -26.02
C VAL A 144 6.64 4.35 -26.96
N SER A 145 5.95 4.03 -28.07
CA SER A 145 5.38 5.05 -28.95
C SER A 145 3.92 5.29 -28.59
N THR A 146 3.45 6.53 -28.67
CA THR A 146 2.07 6.91 -28.32
C THR A 146 0.97 6.27 -29.19
N LYS A 147 1.32 5.55 -30.27
CA LYS A 147 0.36 4.97 -31.23
C LYS A 147 0.77 3.62 -31.83
N GLY A 148 1.73 2.91 -31.24
CA GLY A 148 2.24 1.68 -31.82
C GLY A 148 2.98 0.81 -30.82
N LEU A 149 3.20 -0.45 -31.21
CA LEU A 149 3.82 -1.48 -30.39
C LEU A 149 5.19 -1.04 -29.82
N PRO A 150 5.56 -1.50 -28.62
CA PRO A 150 6.87 -1.27 -28.06
C PRO A 150 7.98 -1.77 -28.99
N LYS A 151 9.13 -1.11 -28.93
CA LYS A 151 10.30 -1.46 -29.74
C LYS A 151 11.53 -1.66 -28.87
N SER A 152 12.25 -2.75 -29.12
CA SER A 152 13.56 -2.98 -28.52
C SER A 152 14.58 -1.95 -29.01
N LYS A 153 15.52 -1.58 -28.14
CA LYS A 153 16.65 -0.70 -28.49
C LYS A 153 17.61 -1.48 -29.39
N GLN A 154 17.78 -1.05 -30.64
CA GLN A 154 18.49 -1.80 -31.68
C GLN A 154 20.03 -1.72 -31.59
N VAL A 155 20.56 -0.84 -30.74
CA VAL A 155 21.99 -0.55 -30.62
C VAL A 155 22.39 -0.73 -29.16
N GLU A 156 23.59 -1.30 -28.91
CA GLU A 156 24.17 -1.36 -27.56
C GLU A 156 24.26 0.07 -26.98
N HIS A 157 23.48 0.30 -25.93
CA HIS A 157 23.27 1.60 -25.31
C HIS A 157 23.24 1.43 -23.78
N LYS A 158 23.82 2.39 -23.08
CA LYS A 158 23.67 2.54 -21.63
C LYS A 158 22.80 3.75 -21.35
N ASP A 159 21.86 3.61 -20.43
CA ASP A 159 20.93 4.64 -19.99
C ASP A 159 20.70 4.52 -18.48
N ILE A 160 21.48 5.27 -17.71
CA ILE A 160 21.54 5.10 -16.26
C ILE A 160 21.16 6.39 -15.56
N TYR A 161 20.31 6.28 -14.56
CA TYR A 161 19.91 7.38 -13.69
C TYR A 161 20.56 7.18 -12.33
N PHE A 162 21.31 8.19 -11.89
CA PHE A 162 21.89 8.25 -10.56
C PHE A 162 21.03 9.14 -9.67
N PHE A 163 20.49 8.57 -8.60
CA PHE A 163 19.69 9.25 -7.59
C PHE A 163 20.57 9.59 -6.39
N GLY A 164 21.11 10.80 -6.32
CA GLY A 164 21.96 11.30 -5.23
C GLY A 164 21.19 12.12 -4.19
N TYR A 165 20.11 11.57 -3.63
CA TYR A 165 19.19 12.28 -2.75
C TYR A 165 19.56 12.24 -1.27
N GLN A 166 20.65 11.56 -0.91
CA GLN A 166 21.10 11.49 0.47
C GLN A 166 19.98 10.88 1.34
N HIS A 167 19.58 11.57 2.40
CA HIS A 167 18.47 11.19 3.28
C HIS A 167 17.14 11.93 2.96
N GLU A 168 17.08 12.70 1.86
CA GLU A 168 15.85 13.34 1.36
C GLU A 168 14.95 12.31 0.62
N TYR A 169 14.58 11.21 1.28
CA TYR A 169 13.93 10.05 0.66
C TYR A 169 12.62 10.38 -0.07
N LYS A 170 11.76 11.19 0.56
CA LYS A 170 10.49 11.62 -0.05
C LYS A 170 10.68 12.46 -1.31
N LYS A 171 11.75 13.26 -1.36
CA LYS A 171 12.11 14.06 -2.54
C LYS A 171 12.59 13.17 -3.68
N ALA A 172 13.40 12.15 -3.36
CA ALA A 172 13.80 11.13 -4.33
C ALA A 172 12.58 10.44 -4.96
N LEU A 173 11.60 10.07 -4.13
CA LEU A 173 10.38 9.44 -4.57
C LEU A 173 9.50 10.37 -5.42
N LYS A 174 9.38 11.64 -5.03
CA LYS A 174 8.65 12.66 -5.81
C LYS A 174 9.25 12.87 -7.19
N ASP A 175 10.58 12.96 -7.29
CA ASP A 175 11.26 13.10 -8.57
C ASP A 175 11.23 11.78 -9.38
N TYR A 176 11.21 10.63 -8.72
CA TYR A 176 10.94 9.33 -9.36
C TYR A 176 9.55 9.31 -10.01
N PHE A 177 8.49 9.72 -9.32
CA PHE A 177 7.15 9.83 -9.92
C PHE A 177 7.11 10.87 -11.04
N LYS A 178 7.83 11.99 -10.91
CA LYS A 178 7.94 12.96 -12.00
C LYS A 178 8.66 12.38 -13.23
N LEU A 179 9.67 11.52 -13.03
CA LEU A 179 10.45 10.88 -14.08
C LEU A 179 9.67 9.74 -14.76
N THR A 180 8.96 8.95 -13.96
CA THR A 180 8.32 7.70 -14.38
C THR A 180 6.81 7.82 -14.54
N GLY A 181 6.20 8.97 -14.28
CA GLY A 181 4.75 9.17 -14.28
C GLY A 181 4.13 8.99 -12.90
N ALA A 182 3.07 9.73 -12.61
CA ALA A 182 2.33 9.64 -11.37
C ALA A 182 1.54 8.33 -11.29
N THR A 183 1.27 7.88 -10.06
CA THR A 183 0.25 6.85 -9.85
C THR A 183 -1.13 7.47 -10.02
N PRO A 184 -2.06 6.81 -10.72
CA PRO A 184 -3.42 7.30 -10.88
C PRO A 184 -4.17 7.31 -9.53
N ILE A 185 -5.20 8.15 -9.42
CA ILE A 185 -6.15 8.11 -8.30
C ILE A 185 -7.00 6.86 -8.46
N LEU A 186 -7.03 6.01 -7.43
CA LEU A 186 -7.90 4.83 -7.44
C LEU A 186 -9.38 5.24 -7.30
N PRO A 187 -10.32 4.53 -7.94
CA PRO A 187 -11.73 4.71 -7.66
C PRO A 187 -12.02 4.36 -6.18
N ARG A 188 -12.92 5.12 -5.55
CA ARG A 188 -13.18 5.05 -4.10
C ARG A 188 -13.52 3.63 -3.62
N TYR A 189 -14.31 2.87 -4.38
CA TYR A 189 -14.66 1.49 -4.03
C TYR A 189 -13.43 0.59 -3.81
N ALA A 190 -12.31 0.84 -4.50
CA ALA A 190 -11.11 0.01 -4.43
C ALA A 190 -10.48 0.03 -3.03
N LEU A 191 -10.74 1.07 -2.24
CA LEU A 191 -10.16 1.25 -0.91
C LEU A 191 -10.92 0.49 0.18
N GLY A 192 -12.10 -0.07 -0.08
CA GLY A 192 -12.85 -0.86 0.90
C GLY A 192 -12.39 -2.32 1.02
N ASN A 193 -13.23 -3.16 1.62
CA ASN A 193 -13.00 -4.60 1.74
C ASN A 193 -13.34 -5.33 0.43
N TRP A 194 -12.45 -6.22 -0.01
CA TRP A 194 -12.67 -7.08 -1.18
C TRP A 194 -12.88 -8.51 -0.74
N TRP A 195 -13.95 -9.14 -1.22
CA TRP A 195 -14.15 -10.57 -1.02
C TRP A 195 -13.64 -11.36 -2.23
N SER A 196 -12.68 -12.23 -1.99
CA SER A 196 -12.13 -13.15 -2.97
C SER A 196 -11.90 -14.52 -2.35
N ARG A 197 -12.02 -15.57 -3.17
CA ARG A 197 -11.64 -16.94 -2.81
C ARG A 197 -11.58 -17.75 -4.10
N PHE A 198 -10.54 -18.57 -4.25
CA PHE A 198 -10.51 -19.55 -5.31
C PHE A 198 -11.52 -20.67 -5.00
N TRP A 199 -12.76 -20.51 -5.44
CA TRP A 199 -13.84 -21.44 -5.15
C TRP A 199 -14.90 -21.47 -6.25
N ALA A 200 -15.39 -22.67 -6.57
CA ALA A 200 -16.40 -22.91 -7.59
C ALA A 200 -17.81 -22.57 -7.10
N TYR A 201 -18.04 -21.29 -6.82
CA TYR A 201 -19.36 -20.80 -6.43
C TYR A 201 -20.37 -20.94 -7.58
N THR A 202 -21.59 -21.36 -7.24
CA THR A 202 -22.75 -21.01 -8.05
C THR A 202 -23.16 -19.56 -7.83
N ASP A 203 -23.89 -18.97 -8.78
CA ASP A 203 -24.45 -17.62 -8.64
C ASP A 203 -25.30 -17.47 -7.35
N GLN A 204 -26.11 -18.47 -7.02
CA GLN A 204 -26.93 -18.51 -5.81
C GLN A 204 -26.11 -18.52 -4.53
N GLU A 205 -25.07 -19.36 -4.45
CA GLU A 205 -24.20 -19.44 -3.28
C GLU A 205 -23.45 -18.13 -3.05
N TYR A 206 -22.91 -17.53 -4.12
CA TYR A 206 -22.18 -16.28 -4.02
C TYR A 206 -23.09 -15.11 -3.59
N LEU A 207 -24.29 -15.00 -4.17
CA LEU A 207 -25.25 -13.97 -3.79
C LEU A 207 -25.72 -14.15 -2.34
N ALA A 208 -26.00 -15.38 -1.91
CA ALA A 208 -26.37 -15.67 -0.52
C ALA A 208 -25.24 -15.33 0.46
N LEU A 209 -23.97 -15.53 0.05
CA LEU A 209 -22.82 -15.12 0.82
C LEU A 209 -22.74 -13.59 0.97
N MET A 210 -22.94 -12.83 -0.11
CA MET A 210 -22.98 -11.36 -0.05
C MET A 210 -24.13 -10.86 0.84
N ASP A 211 -25.30 -11.50 0.76
CA ASP A 211 -26.43 -11.19 1.63
C ASP A 211 -26.15 -11.51 3.10
N ARG A 212 -25.36 -12.55 3.38
CA ARG A 212 -24.90 -12.86 4.74
C ARG A 212 -23.94 -11.81 5.26
N PHE A 213 -22.93 -11.38 4.48
CA PHE A 213 -22.05 -10.28 4.89
C PHE A 213 -22.83 -9.02 5.26
N LYS A 214 -23.82 -8.65 4.44
CA LYS A 214 -24.72 -7.53 4.74
C LYS A 214 -25.50 -7.75 6.04
N LYS A 215 -26.04 -8.95 6.27
CA LYS A 215 -26.78 -9.28 7.50
C LYS A 215 -25.90 -9.22 8.75
N GLU A 216 -24.63 -9.60 8.63
CA GLU A 216 -23.63 -9.53 9.71
C GLU A 216 -23.04 -8.11 9.89
N GLU A 217 -23.56 -7.13 9.15
CA GLU A 217 -23.10 -5.74 9.17
C GLU A 217 -21.60 -5.62 8.82
N ILE A 218 -21.15 -6.41 7.85
CA ILE A 218 -19.80 -6.37 7.31
C ILE A 218 -19.87 -5.76 5.90
N PRO A 219 -19.43 -4.51 5.73
CA PRO A 219 -19.44 -3.87 4.43
C PRO A 219 -18.36 -4.46 3.51
N LEU A 220 -18.73 -4.71 2.25
CA LEU A 220 -17.84 -5.09 1.16
C LEU A 220 -17.95 -4.08 0.03
N SER A 221 -16.89 -3.94 -0.76
CA SER A 221 -16.84 -3.01 -1.90
C SER A 221 -16.60 -3.71 -3.24
N VAL A 222 -15.87 -4.82 -3.22
CA VAL A 222 -15.51 -5.55 -4.44
C VAL A 222 -15.81 -7.04 -4.27
N SER A 223 -16.47 -7.60 -5.27
CA SER A 223 -16.65 -9.04 -5.50
C SER A 223 -15.62 -9.51 -6.52
N VAL A 224 -14.71 -10.37 -6.07
CA VAL A 224 -13.72 -11.00 -6.94
C VAL A 224 -14.20 -12.43 -7.22
N ILE A 225 -14.48 -12.73 -8.50
CA ILE A 225 -14.84 -14.08 -8.94
C ILE A 225 -13.61 -14.72 -9.59
N ASP A 226 -13.18 -15.83 -9.02
CA ASP A 226 -12.00 -16.56 -9.47
C ASP A 226 -12.32 -17.55 -10.61
N MET A 227 -11.32 -18.30 -11.07
CA MET A 227 -11.24 -19.25 -12.19
C MET A 227 -12.53 -19.93 -12.66
N ASP A 228 -13.41 -20.33 -11.74
CA ASP A 228 -14.59 -21.12 -12.03
C ASP A 228 -15.73 -20.34 -12.72
N TRP A 229 -15.61 -19.01 -12.85
CA TRP A 229 -16.53 -18.23 -13.69
C TRP A 229 -16.52 -18.70 -15.14
N HIS A 230 -15.38 -19.18 -15.65
CA HIS A 230 -15.23 -19.71 -17.00
C HIS A 230 -15.17 -21.25 -17.05
N LEU A 231 -15.28 -21.82 -18.24
CA LEU A 231 -15.16 -23.26 -18.46
C LEU A 231 -13.74 -23.75 -18.11
N ARG A 232 -13.65 -24.71 -17.17
CA ARG A 232 -12.40 -25.42 -16.83
C ARG A 232 -12.38 -26.88 -17.30
N ASP A 233 -13.55 -27.52 -17.30
CA ASP A 233 -13.73 -28.86 -17.87
C ASP A 233 -13.95 -28.73 -19.38
N ILE A 234 -12.85 -28.78 -20.13
CA ILE A 234 -12.82 -28.61 -21.58
C ILE A 234 -12.29 -29.87 -22.27
N PRO A 235 -12.62 -30.11 -23.56
CA PRO A 235 -12.02 -31.22 -24.30
C PRO A 235 -10.49 -31.11 -24.32
N SER A 236 -9.80 -32.18 -23.91
CA SER A 236 -8.34 -32.21 -23.75
C SER A 236 -7.54 -31.85 -25.00
N ARG A 237 -8.14 -32.02 -26.20
CA ARG A 237 -7.56 -31.59 -27.48
C ARG A 237 -7.30 -30.08 -27.57
N PHE A 238 -7.95 -29.27 -26.73
CA PHE A 238 -7.73 -27.83 -26.62
C PHE A 238 -6.72 -27.45 -25.53
N GLY A 239 -6.16 -28.42 -24.78
CA GLY A 239 -5.19 -28.18 -23.73
C GLY A 239 -5.82 -28.05 -22.33
N SER A 240 -5.29 -27.12 -21.54
CA SER A 240 -5.67 -26.94 -20.13
C SER A 240 -6.90 -26.04 -19.95
N GLY A 241 -7.69 -26.27 -18.91
CA GLY A 241 -8.80 -25.38 -18.54
C GLY A 241 -8.38 -24.12 -17.78
N TRP A 242 -7.09 -23.76 -17.78
CA TRP A 242 -6.55 -22.65 -16.99
C TRP A 242 -6.86 -21.29 -17.63
N THR A 243 -6.78 -21.18 -18.96
CA THR A 243 -7.27 -20.01 -19.70
C THR A 243 -8.73 -20.20 -20.10
N GLY A 244 -9.57 -19.18 -19.95
CA GLY A 244 -10.92 -19.24 -20.53
C GLY A 244 -11.65 -17.91 -20.54
N TYR A 245 -12.65 -17.80 -21.44
CA TYR A 245 -13.44 -16.58 -21.64
C TYR A 245 -14.95 -16.83 -21.77
N SER A 246 -15.37 -18.10 -21.88
CA SER A 246 -16.77 -18.55 -21.86
C SER A 246 -17.26 -18.81 -20.45
N TRP A 247 -18.36 -18.16 -20.08
CA TRP A 247 -19.05 -18.42 -18.81
C TRP A 247 -19.38 -19.90 -18.60
N ASN A 248 -19.07 -20.42 -17.43
CA ASN A 248 -19.55 -21.72 -16.97
C ASN A 248 -21.04 -21.65 -16.63
N ARG A 249 -21.89 -21.93 -17.62
CA ARG A 249 -23.35 -21.86 -17.49
C ARG A 249 -23.97 -22.83 -16.48
N LYS A 250 -23.21 -23.80 -15.97
CA LYS A 250 -23.66 -24.66 -14.87
C LYS A 250 -23.62 -23.93 -13.53
N LEU A 251 -22.61 -23.08 -13.33
CA LEU A 251 -22.43 -22.28 -12.11
C LEU A 251 -23.12 -20.92 -12.22
N PHE A 252 -23.06 -20.30 -13.41
CA PHE A 252 -23.65 -19.00 -13.72
C PHE A 252 -24.59 -19.11 -14.93
N PRO A 253 -25.82 -19.63 -14.76
CA PRO A 253 -26.77 -19.77 -15.87
C PRO A 253 -27.07 -18.43 -16.56
N GLN A 254 -27.20 -17.36 -15.78
CA GLN A 254 -27.51 -16.00 -16.25
C GLN A 254 -26.49 -14.96 -15.71
N PRO A 255 -25.27 -14.89 -16.28
CA PRO A 255 -24.20 -14.06 -15.75
C PRO A 255 -24.51 -12.57 -15.69
N ALA A 256 -25.16 -12.00 -16.70
CA ALA A 256 -25.53 -10.58 -16.68
C ALA A 256 -26.48 -10.25 -15.51
N GLU A 257 -27.46 -11.12 -15.24
CA GLU A 257 -28.36 -10.95 -14.08
C GLU A 257 -27.61 -11.12 -12.75
N PHE A 258 -26.64 -12.04 -12.70
CA PHE A 258 -25.78 -12.22 -11.53
C PHE A 258 -24.93 -10.97 -11.24
N LEU A 259 -24.29 -10.41 -12.27
CA LEU A 259 -23.48 -9.19 -12.15
C LEU A 259 -24.35 -7.97 -11.76
N GLU A 260 -25.52 -7.81 -12.38
CA GLU A 260 -26.49 -6.76 -12.03
C GLU A 260 -26.89 -6.84 -10.55
N LYS A 261 -27.18 -8.04 -10.03
CA LYS A 261 -27.50 -8.25 -8.61
C LYS A 261 -26.36 -7.88 -7.66
N LEU A 262 -25.10 -8.04 -8.07
CA LEU A 262 -23.95 -7.57 -7.29
C LEU A 262 -23.87 -6.03 -7.32
N HIS A 263 -24.10 -5.42 -8.48
CA HIS A 263 -24.13 -3.97 -8.64
C HIS A 263 -25.27 -3.30 -7.85
N GLU A 264 -26.45 -3.92 -7.79
CA GLU A 264 -27.58 -3.47 -6.96
C GLU A 264 -27.21 -3.42 -5.46
N ARG A 265 -26.32 -4.32 -5.03
CA ARG A 265 -25.75 -4.36 -3.67
C ARG A 265 -24.63 -3.32 -3.46
N GLY A 266 -24.25 -2.59 -4.51
CA GLY A 266 -23.19 -1.58 -4.48
C GLY A 266 -21.78 -2.17 -4.62
N LEU A 267 -21.66 -3.43 -5.02
CA LEU A 267 -20.38 -4.11 -5.21
C LEU A 267 -19.88 -3.89 -6.63
N ARG A 268 -18.57 -3.69 -6.81
CA ARG A 268 -17.91 -3.79 -8.11
C ARG A 268 -17.38 -5.20 -8.33
N VAL A 269 -17.32 -5.64 -9.57
CA VAL A 269 -17.00 -7.02 -9.92
C VAL A 269 -15.74 -7.08 -10.77
N THR A 270 -14.86 -8.00 -10.41
CA THR A 270 -13.73 -8.39 -11.25
C THR A 270 -13.67 -9.90 -11.42
N LEU A 271 -13.17 -10.32 -12.57
CA LEU A 271 -12.96 -11.72 -12.93
C LEU A 271 -11.47 -12.00 -13.05
N ASN A 272 -11.02 -13.15 -12.54
CA ASN A 272 -9.66 -13.64 -12.75
C ASN A 272 -9.48 -14.14 -14.19
N VAL A 273 -8.43 -13.68 -14.87
CA VAL A 273 -8.03 -14.15 -16.20
C VAL A 273 -6.57 -14.57 -16.24
N HIS A 274 -6.33 -15.74 -16.85
CA HIS A 274 -4.99 -16.24 -17.20
C HIS A 274 -4.88 -16.36 -18.72
N PRO A 275 -4.35 -15.36 -19.45
CA PRO A 275 -4.51 -15.30 -20.90
C PRO A 275 -3.55 -16.21 -21.72
N ALA A 276 -2.71 -17.00 -21.06
CA ALA A 276 -1.55 -17.68 -21.64
C ALA A 276 -1.84 -18.61 -22.82
N ASP A 277 -2.91 -19.42 -22.78
CA ASP A 277 -3.25 -20.37 -23.85
C ASP A 277 -4.01 -19.72 -25.03
N GLY A 278 -4.16 -18.38 -25.03
CA GLY A 278 -4.84 -17.64 -26.10
C GLY A 278 -6.37 -17.86 -26.14
N ILE A 279 -6.99 -17.64 -27.31
CA ILE A 279 -8.43 -17.86 -27.51
C ILE A 279 -8.66 -19.08 -28.40
N ARG A 280 -9.42 -20.05 -27.91
CA ARG A 280 -9.56 -21.38 -28.51
C ARG A 280 -10.95 -21.61 -29.07
N ALA A 281 -11.09 -22.58 -29.98
CA ALA A 281 -12.29 -22.74 -30.79
C ALA A 281 -13.59 -23.06 -30.04
N PHE A 282 -13.51 -23.52 -28.79
CA PHE A 282 -14.68 -23.80 -27.96
C PHE A 282 -15.26 -22.55 -27.29
N GLU A 283 -14.53 -21.43 -27.27
CA GLU A 283 -14.94 -20.20 -26.59
C GLU A 283 -16.07 -19.49 -27.36
N ASP A 284 -17.00 -18.86 -26.63
CA ASP A 284 -18.18 -18.18 -27.16
C ASP A 284 -17.76 -17.00 -28.06
N CYS A 285 -16.63 -16.37 -27.73
CA CYS A 285 -16.05 -15.25 -28.48
C CYS A 285 -15.29 -15.68 -29.74
N TYR A 286 -14.91 -16.96 -29.86
CA TYR A 286 -14.02 -17.44 -30.91
C TYR A 286 -14.49 -17.11 -32.34
N PRO A 287 -15.79 -17.22 -32.72
CA PRO A 287 -16.20 -16.90 -34.08
C PRO A 287 -15.85 -15.46 -34.52
N LYS A 288 -15.93 -14.49 -33.61
CA LYS A 288 -15.53 -13.09 -33.90
C LYS A 288 -14.02 -12.94 -33.97
N VAL A 289 -13.31 -13.58 -33.05
CA VAL A 289 -11.84 -13.57 -32.99
C VAL A 289 -11.25 -14.21 -34.25
N ALA A 290 -11.77 -15.37 -34.66
CA ALA A 290 -11.32 -16.09 -35.85
C ALA A 290 -11.57 -15.29 -37.14
N ASP A 291 -12.70 -14.59 -37.26
CA ASP A 291 -12.92 -13.71 -38.40
C ASP A 291 -11.95 -12.52 -38.40
N ARG A 292 -11.71 -11.85 -37.25
CA ARG A 292 -10.80 -10.71 -37.17
C ARG A 292 -9.36 -11.11 -37.51
N LEU A 293 -8.90 -12.22 -36.93
CA LEU A 293 -7.53 -12.72 -37.07
C LEU A 293 -7.34 -13.61 -38.31
N LYS A 294 -8.40 -13.87 -39.07
CA LYS A 294 -8.39 -14.71 -40.28
C LYS A 294 -7.88 -16.12 -40.03
N LEU A 295 -8.30 -16.71 -38.90
CA LEU A 295 -7.95 -18.07 -38.48
C LEU A 295 -8.75 -19.12 -39.28
N ASN A 296 -8.18 -20.31 -39.40
CA ASN A 296 -8.83 -21.44 -40.04
C ASN A 296 -9.82 -22.13 -39.08
N VAL A 297 -11.09 -21.73 -39.17
CA VAL A 297 -12.19 -22.28 -38.36
C VAL A 297 -12.42 -23.78 -38.60
N LEU A 298 -12.15 -24.31 -39.81
CA LEU A 298 -12.30 -25.74 -40.10
C LEU A 298 -11.25 -26.60 -39.38
N LEU A 299 -10.07 -26.03 -39.14
CA LEU A 299 -9.01 -26.65 -38.36
C LEU A 299 -9.04 -26.26 -36.88
N GLU A 300 -10.01 -25.42 -36.48
CA GLU A 300 -10.13 -24.90 -35.12
C GLU A 300 -8.83 -24.23 -34.62
N GLU A 301 -8.15 -23.52 -35.53
CA GLU A 301 -6.90 -22.81 -35.24
C GLU A 301 -7.07 -21.81 -34.09
N SER A 302 -6.27 -21.91 -33.04
CA SER A 302 -6.32 -21.01 -31.88
C SER A 302 -5.72 -19.64 -32.20
N ALA A 303 -6.29 -18.59 -31.63
CA ALA A 303 -5.62 -17.30 -31.55
C ALA A 303 -4.53 -17.38 -30.48
N GLU A 304 -3.28 -17.61 -30.88
CA GLU A 304 -2.14 -17.65 -29.95
C GLU A 304 -2.01 -16.34 -29.18
N PHE A 305 -1.71 -16.44 -27.88
CA PHE A 305 -1.47 -15.27 -27.04
C PHE A 305 -0.27 -14.47 -27.56
N ASP A 306 -0.50 -13.20 -27.89
CA ASP A 306 0.54 -12.31 -28.39
C ASP A 306 0.21 -10.83 -28.17
N MET A 307 0.64 -10.29 -27.02
CA MET A 307 0.50 -8.85 -26.73
C MET A 307 1.42 -7.97 -27.59
N THR A 308 2.30 -8.55 -28.40
CA THR A 308 3.10 -7.80 -29.38
C THR A 308 2.41 -7.72 -30.75
N SER A 309 1.24 -8.34 -30.94
CA SER A 309 0.47 -8.26 -32.17
C SER A 309 -0.69 -7.29 -32.04
N GLN A 310 -0.66 -6.20 -32.82
CA GLN A 310 -1.73 -5.21 -32.85
C GLN A 310 -3.11 -5.82 -33.17
N ALA A 311 -3.15 -6.82 -34.06
CA ALA A 311 -4.39 -7.49 -34.43
C ALA A 311 -4.93 -8.34 -33.28
N PHE A 312 -4.04 -9.07 -32.58
CA PHE A 312 -4.42 -9.85 -31.40
C PHE A 312 -4.92 -8.95 -30.28
N VAL A 313 -4.17 -7.89 -29.92
CA VAL A 313 -4.56 -6.90 -28.90
C VAL A 313 -5.95 -6.30 -29.21
N GLU A 314 -6.19 -5.93 -30.47
CA GLU A 314 -7.51 -5.40 -30.86
C GLU A 314 -8.63 -6.44 -30.67
N SER A 315 -8.41 -7.69 -31.06
CA SER A 315 -9.40 -8.76 -30.87
C SER A 315 -9.62 -9.09 -29.40
N TYR A 316 -8.54 -9.17 -28.63
CA TYR A 316 -8.52 -9.45 -27.20
C TYR A 316 -9.41 -8.47 -26.43
N PHE A 317 -9.28 -7.17 -26.67
CA PHE A 317 -10.17 -6.20 -26.02
C PHE A 317 -11.57 -6.18 -26.65
N LYS A 318 -11.69 -5.97 -27.97
CA LYS A 318 -12.99 -5.71 -28.61
C LYS A 318 -13.93 -6.90 -28.66
N ASP A 319 -13.39 -8.09 -28.95
CA ASP A 319 -14.20 -9.28 -29.20
C ASP A 319 -14.33 -10.17 -27.96
N VAL A 320 -13.45 -10.01 -26.96
CA VAL A 320 -13.43 -10.84 -25.74
C VAL A 320 -13.80 -10.03 -24.49
N HIS A 321 -13.06 -8.98 -24.14
CA HIS A 321 -13.23 -8.28 -22.85
C HIS A 321 -14.40 -7.29 -22.87
N HIS A 322 -14.54 -6.44 -23.89
CA HIS A 322 -15.63 -5.46 -23.99
C HIS A 322 -17.03 -6.09 -23.91
N PRO A 323 -17.32 -7.25 -24.52
CA PRO A 323 -18.61 -7.92 -24.32
C PRO A 323 -18.87 -8.40 -22.88
N LEU A 324 -17.82 -8.72 -22.11
CA LEU A 324 -17.93 -9.12 -20.70
C LEU A 324 -18.09 -7.87 -19.81
N GLU A 325 -17.40 -6.78 -20.12
CA GLU A 325 -17.59 -5.48 -19.47
C GLU A 325 -19.00 -4.93 -19.69
N GLN A 326 -19.55 -5.07 -20.90
CA GLN A 326 -20.95 -4.72 -21.21
C GLN A 326 -21.96 -5.52 -20.40
N GLN A 327 -21.59 -6.72 -19.91
CA GLN A 327 -22.43 -7.52 -19.02
C GLN A 327 -22.35 -7.07 -17.56
N GLY A 328 -21.34 -6.27 -17.18
CA GLY A 328 -21.17 -5.75 -15.83
C GLY A 328 -19.80 -6.02 -15.17
N VAL A 329 -18.79 -6.50 -15.91
CA VAL A 329 -17.42 -6.59 -15.35
C VAL A 329 -16.81 -5.19 -15.24
N ASP A 330 -16.39 -4.80 -14.04
CA ASP A 330 -15.90 -3.45 -13.75
C ASP A 330 -14.40 -3.30 -14.06
N PHE A 331 -13.59 -4.32 -13.77
CA PHE A 331 -12.16 -4.35 -14.07
C PHE A 331 -11.64 -5.80 -14.06
N TRP A 332 -10.35 -6.01 -14.37
CA TRP A 332 -9.76 -7.33 -14.57
C TRP A 332 -8.66 -7.67 -13.56
N TRP A 333 -8.72 -8.90 -13.01
CA TRP A 333 -7.61 -9.51 -12.30
C TRP A 333 -6.80 -10.32 -13.31
N ILE A 334 -5.59 -9.83 -13.59
CA ILE A 334 -4.64 -10.37 -14.56
C ILE A 334 -3.63 -11.23 -13.78
N ASP A 335 -3.87 -12.53 -13.71
CA ASP A 335 -2.99 -13.43 -12.97
C ASP A 335 -1.97 -14.11 -13.91
N TRP A 336 -0.90 -13.39 -14.23
CA TRP A 336 0.16 -13.89 -15.10
C TRP A 336 1.28 -14.57 -14.31
N GLN A 337 1.42 -15.88 -14.49
CA GLN A 337 2.45 -16.70 -13.83
C GLN A 337 3.38 -17.41 -14.83
N GLN A 338 3.22 -17.14 -16.14
CA GLN A 338 3.88 -17.88 -17.21
C GLN A 338 5.28 -17.36 -17.56
N GLY A 339 5.86 -16.52 -16.68
CA GLY A 339 7.22 -16.00 -16.82
C GLY A 339 7.33 -14.82 -17.78
N GLU A 340 8.55 -14.53 -18.21
CA GLU A 340 8.91 -13.29 -18.93
C GLU A 340 9.13 -13.51 -20.43
N GLN A 341 8.77 -14.70 -20.94
CA GLN A 341 8.99 -15.06 -22.34
C GLN A 341 7.85 -14.54 -23.22
N SER A 342 8.21 -13.89 -24.33
CA SER A 342 7.26 -13.43 -25.35
C SER A 342 7.81 -13.68 -26.77
N LYS A 343 7.07 -13.27 -27.81
CA LYS A 343 7.55 -13.32 -29.20
C LYS A 343 8.63 -12.28 -29.51
N GLU A 344 8.82 -11.28 -28.65
CA GLU A 344 9.90 -10.31 -28.72
C GLU A 344 10.92 -10.58 -27.60
N ASP A 345 12.19 -10.74 -27.98
CA ASP A 345 13.26 -11.11 -27.06
C ASP A 345 13.42 -10.07 -25.94
N GLY A 346 13.38 -10.53 -24.68
CA GLY A 346 13.52 -9.68 -23.49
C GLY A 346 12.28 -8.85 -23.11
N LEU A 347 11.17 -8.94 -23.85
CA LEU A 347 9.91 -8.31 -23.48
C LEU A 347 9.11 -9.21 -22.54
N ASP A 348 8.87 -8.74 -21.32
CA ASP A 348 7.97 -9.39 -20.37
C ASP A 348 6.49 -9.11 -20.72
N PRO A 349 5.67 -10.14 -21.01
CA PRO A 349 4.25 -9.96 -21.30
C PRO A 349 3.44 -9.28 -20.20
N LEU A 350 3.84 -9.44 -18.93
CA LEU A 350 3.10 -8.88 -17.80
C LEU A 350 3.04 -7.34 -17.87
N TRP A 351 4.13 -6.69 -18.27
CA TRP A 351 4.14 -5.23 -18.43
C TRP A 351 3.09 -4.78 -19.45
N LEU A 352 3.04 -5.43 -20.62
CA LEU A 352 2.07 -5.09 -21.66
C LEU A 352 0.64 -5.40 -21.24
N LEU A 353 0.41 -6.53 -20.55
CA LEU A 353 -0.89 -6.84 -19.98
C LEU A 353 -1.36 -5.73 -19.04
N ASN A 354 -0.50 -5.32 -18.10
CA ASN A 354 -0.81 -4.26 -17.15
C ASN A 354 -1.12 -2.95 -17.85
N GLN A 355 -0.25 -2.53 -18.78
CA GLN A 355 -0.41 -1.29 -19.50
C GLN A 355 -1.69 -1.29 -20.34
N TYR A 356 -1.90 -2.30 -21.18
CA TYR A 356 -3.01 -2.31 -22.11
C TYR A 356 -4.36 -2.48 -21.43
N HIS A 357 -4.48 -3.34 -20.42
CA HIS A 357 -5.73 -3.44 -19.65
C HIS A 357 -6.05 -2.14 -18.91
N PHE A 358 -5.04 -1.50 -18.30
CA PHE A 358 -5.25 -0.25 -17.59
C PHE A 358 -5.64 0.89 -18.56
N GLU A 359 -4.94 1.03 -19.68
CA GLU A 359 -5.26 2.03 -20.71
C GLU A 359 -6.64 1.78 -21.34
N ASP A 360 -7.02 0.52 -21.53
CA ASP A 360 -8.33 0.19 -22.09
C ASP A 360 -9.48 0.48 -21.13
N ASN A 361 -9.35 0.10 -19.85
CA ASN A 361 -10.31 0.46 -18.80
C ASN A 361 -10.48 1.99 -18.69
N ASN A 362 -9.37 2.75 -18.74
CA ASN A 362 -9.40 4.22 -18.65
C ASN A 362 -10.13 4.94 -19.79
N LYS A 363 -10.43 4.27 -20.91
CA LYS A 363 -11.18 4.89 -22.01
C LYS A 363 -12.65 5.16 -21.64
N THR A 364 -13.20 4.44 -20.67
CA THR A 364 -14.64 4.45 -20.37
C THR A 364 -14.98 4.74 -18.91
N LYS A 365 -14.03 4.56 -17.99
CA LYS A 365 -14.20 4.68 -16.53
C LYS A 365 -12.85 4.96 -15.87
N ASP A 366 -12.82 5.24 -14.57
CA ASP A 366 -11.57 5.33 -13.82
C ASP A 366 -10.87 3.95 -13.83
N GLY A 367 -9.70 3.87 -14.44
CA GLY A 367 -9.01 2.62 -14.70
C GLY A 367 -8.51 1.96 -13.41
N LEU A 368 -8.70 0.65 -13.34
CA LEU A 368 -8.20 -0.22 -12.28
C LEU A 368 -7.83 -1.57 -12.90
N ILE A 369 -6.79 -2.22 -12.38
CA ILE A 369 -6.51 -3.64 -12.61
C ILE A 369 -6.19 -4.31 -11.26
N LEU A 370 -6.04 -5.63 -11.25
CA LEU A 370 -5.35 -6.35 -10.17
C LEU A 370 -4.29 -7.24 -10.83
N SER A 371 -3.01 -7.01 -10.57
CA SER A 371 -1.92 -7.71 -11.24
C SER A 371 -0.64 -7.77 -10.42
N ARG A 372 0.43 -8.36 -10.95
CA ARG A 372 1.74 -8.52 -10.29
C ARG A 372 2.70 -7.39 -10.66
N TYR A 373 3.78 -7.25 -9.89
CA TYR A 373 4.83 -6.27 -10.15
C TYR A 373 5.64 -6.66 -11.39
N ALA A 374 5.70 -5.75 -12.37
CA ALA A 374 6.43 -5.93 -13.64
C ALA A 374 7.72 -5.10 -13.70
N GLY A 375 8.29 -4.76 -12.54
CA GLY A 375 9.46 -3.89 -12.42
C GLY A 375 9.11 -2.40 -12.26
N PRO A 376 10.14 -1.52 -12.22
CA PRO A 376 9.97 -0.08 -12.05
C PRO A 376 8.98 0.54 -13.06
N GLY A 377 8.13 1.46 -12.59
CA GLY A 377 7.04 2.03 -13.40
C GLY A 377 5.68 1.34 -13.25
N SER A 378 5.62 0.17 -12.58
CA SER A 378 4.37 -0.57 -12.35
C SER A 378 3.31 0.21 -11.55
N HIS A 379 3.70 1.23 -10.77
CA HIS A 379 2.77 2.09 -10.03
C HIS A 379 1.82 2.90 -10.92
N ARG A 380 2.10 3.01 -12.22
CA ARG A 380 1.16 3.60 -13.18
C ARG A 380 -0.05 2.72 -13.45
N TYR A 381 0.01 1.43 -13.11
CA TYR A 381 -1.02 0.43 -13.40
C TYR A 381 -1.44 -0.31 -12.10
N PRO A 382 -1.96 0.40 -11.09
CA PRO A 382 -2.43 -0.25 -9.86
C PRO A 382 -3.70 -1.07 -10.13
N VAL A 383 -3.97 -2.11 -9.35
CA VAL A 383 -3.40 -2.52 -8.06
C VAL A 383 -2.45 -3.71 -8.21
N GLY A 384 -1.36 -3.72 -7.43
CA GLY A 384 -0.45 -4.86 -7.29
C GLY A 384 -0.94 -5.91 -6.30
N PHE A 385 -0.62 -7.20 -6.48
CA PHE A 385 -0.79 -8.22 -5.44
C PHE A 385 0.44 -9.11 -5.26
N SER A 386 0.66 -9.58 -4.02
CA SER A 386 1.83 -10.41 -3.69
C SER A 386 1.78 -11.82 -4.21
N GLY A 387 0.61 -12.39 -4.46
CA GLY A 387 0.50 -13.79 -4.87
C GLY A 387 0.49 -14.76 -3.70
N ASP A 388 0.82 -16.00 -4.02
CA ASP A 388 0.35 -17.20 -3.31
C ASP A 388 1.21 -17.54 -2.10
N SER A 389 1.17 -16.66 -1.09
CA SER A 389 1.91 -16.82 0.17
C SER A 389 1.45 -18.03 1.01
N ILE A 390 2.40 -18.64 1.71
CA ILE A 390 2.14 -19.75 2.64
C ILE A 390 1.45 -19.22 3.91
N ILE A 391 0.44 -19.95 4.40
CA ILE A 391 -0.25 -19.65 5.67
C ILE A 391 0.67 -20.01 6.85
N SER A 392 1.45 -19.04 7.33
CA SER A 392 2.39 -19.17 8.45
C SER A 392 2.60 -17.85 9.19
N TRP A 393 3.15 -17.92 10.40
CA TRP A 393 3.54 -16.73 11.16
C TRP A 393 4.74 -16.04 10.52
N GLU A 394 5.66 -16.81 9.95
CA GLU A 394 6.81 -16.32 9.20
C GLU A 394 6.38 -15.44 8.02
N SER A 395 5.37 -15.88 7.25
CA SER A 395 4.78 -15.07 6.18
C SER A 395 4.15 -13.78 6.69
N LEU A 396 3.39 -13.83 7.80
CA LEU A 396 2.80 -12.64 8.40
C LEU A 396 3.87 -11.66 8.91
N GLN A 397 4.94 -12.15 9.54
CA GLN A 397 6.08 -11.34 9.99
C GLN A 397 6.76 -10.59 8.85
N PHE A 398 6.79 -11.18 7.66
CA PHE A 398 7.40 -10.55 6.49
C PHE A 398 6.50 -9.51 5.81
N GLN A 399 5.17 -9.68 5.83
CA GLN A 399 4.26 -8.79 5.07
C GLN A 399 4.46 -7.30 5.39
N PRO A 400 4.52 -6.84 6.66
CA PRO A 400 4.68 -5.41 6.97
C PRO A 400 5.94 -4.80 6.37
N TYR A 401 7.08 -5.50 6.48
CA TYR A 401 8.34 -5.08 5.89
C TYR A 401 8.25 -5.05 4.36
N PHE A 402 7.72 -6.12 3.76
CA PHE A 402 7.50 -6.23 2.31
C PHE A 402 6.64 -5.07 1.76
N THR A 403 5.54 -4.74 2.43
CA THR A 403 4.64 -3.66 2.00
C THR A 403 5.30 -2.30 2.17
N ALA A 404 6.03 -2.08 3.27
CA ALA A 404 6.73 -0.82 3.52
C ALA A 404 7.85 -0.56 2.50
N THR A 405 8.66 -1.56 2.18
CA THR A 405 9.77 -1.40 1.22
C THR A 405 9.27 -1.20 -0.22
N ALA A 406 8.06 -1.64 -0.58
CA ALA A 406 7.50 -1.38 -1.91
C ALA A 406 7.39 0.15 -2.21
N SER A 407 7.19 0.97 -1.17
CA SER A 407 7.20 2.44 -1.29
C SER A 407 8.56 3.02 -1.71
N ASN A 408 9.67 2.30 -1.50
CA ASN A 408 11.00 2.71 -1.96
C ASN A 408 11.18 2.58 -3.48
N ILE A 409 10.24 1.97 -4.19
CA ILE A 409 10.19 1.96 -5.66
C ILE A 409 8.85 2.49 -6.21
N GLY A 410 8.14 3.25 -5.36
CA GLY A 410 6.87 3.91 -5.70
C GLY A 410 5.66 3.01 -5.85
N TYR A 411 5.79 1.69 -5.67
CA TYR A 411 4.67 0.77 -5.86
C TYR A 411 3.83 0.62 -4.60
N SER A 412 3.03 1.66 -4.34
CA SER A 412 2.40 1.91 -3.04
C SER A 412 1.00 1.27 -2.89
N TRP A 413 0.38 0.83 -4.00
CA TRP A 413 -0.94 0.21 -4.01
C TRP A 413 -0.83 -1.31 -4.09
N TRP A 414 -0.55 -1.91 -2.94
CA TRP A 414 -0.34 -3.34 -2.83
C TRP A 414 -1.48 -4.06 -2.10
N SER A 415 -1.79 -5.25 -2.58
CA SER A 415 -2.79 -6.18 -2.07
C SER A 415 -2.12 -7.48 -1.65
N HIS A 416 -2.62 -8.09 -0.59
CA HIS A 416 -2.17 -9.39 -0.10
C HIS A 416 -3.35 -10.35 -0.03
N ASP A 417 -3.04 -11.64 0.09
CA ASP A 417 -4.04 -12.64 0.44
C ASP A 417 -4.22 -12.60 1.95
N ILE A 418 -5.14 -11.77 2.43
CA ILE A 418 -5.31 -11.55 3.87
C ILE A 418 -5.76 -12.86 4.55
N GLY A 419 -4.93 -13.32 5.49
CA GLY A 419 -5.03 -14.64 6.13
C GLY A 419 -4.25 -15.76 5.43
N GLY A 420 -3.42 -15.44 4.43
CA GLY A 420 -2.58 -16.34 3.66
C GLY A 420 -3.34 -17.14 2.58
N HIS A 421 -2.61 -17.51 1.51
CA HIS A 421 -3.19 -18.15 0.33
C HIS A 421 -3.36 -19.67 0.49
N MET A 422 -2.25 -20.38 0.69
CA MET A 422 -2.19 -21.84 0.62
C MET A 422 -1.19 -22.47 1.60
N GLY A 423 -1.18 -23.81 1.64
CA GLY A 423 -0.28 -24.55 2.51
C GLY A 423 -0.53 -24.30 3.99
N GLY A 424 0.50 -24.51 4.81
CA GLY A 424 0.45 -24.19 6.24
C GLY A 424 -0.52 -25.05 7.06
N LYS A 425 -0.97 -24.49 8.18
CA LYS A 425 -1.92 -25.12 9.11
C LYS A 425 -2.97 -24.09 9.55
N ARG A 426 -4.17 -24.56 9.86
CA ARG A 426 -5.21 -23.70 10.42
C ARG A 426 -4.76 -23.15 11.77
N ASP A 427 -4.73 -21.83 11.85
CA ASP A 427 -4.49 -21.05 13.05
C ASP A 427 -5.45 -19.86 13.00
N ASP A 428 -6.45 -19.88 13.89
CA ASP A 428 -7.51 -18.87 13.93
C ASP A 428 -6.96 -17.52 14.42
N GLU A 429 -5.96 -17.53 15.30
CA GLU A 429 -5.28 -16.31 15.77
C GLU A 429 -4.45 -15.70 14.63
N LEU A 430 -3.65 -16.50 13.94
CA LEU A 430 -2.88 -16.04 12.77
C LEU A 430 -3.79 -15.36 11.74
N THR A 431 -4.95 -15.98 11.45
CA THR A 431 -5.91 -15.44 10.49
C THR A 431 -6.45 -14.08 10.92
N LEU A 432 -6.78 -13.91 12.21
CA LEU A 432 -7.23 -12.64 12.75
C LEU A 432 -6.12 -11.58 12.74
N ARG A 433 -4.89 -11.93 13.18
CA ARG A 433 -3.76 -11.01 13.18
C ARG A 433 -3.42 -10.52 11.77
N TRP A 434 -3.49 -11.41 10.79
CA TRP A 434 -3.34 -11.04 9.38
C TRP A 434 -4.46 -10.12 8.90
N MET A 435 -5.71 -10.32 9.35
CA MET A 435 -6.83 -9.42 9.05
C MET A 435 -6.66 -8.03 9.68
N GLN A 436 -6.19 -7.96 10.92
CA GLN A 436 -5.87 -6.70 11.61
C GLN A 436 -4.75 -5.93 10.88
N PHE A 437 -3.75 -6.63 10.34
CA PHE A 437 -2.77 -6.04 9.42
C PHE A 437 -3.42 -5.57 8.10
N GLY A 438 -4.30 -6.39 7.52
CA GLY A 438 -4.94 -6.12 6.22
C GLY A 438 -5.75 -4.83 6.18
N ILE A 439 -6.45 -4.49 7.25
CA ILE A 439 -7.24 -3.24 7.30
C ILE A 439 -6.36 -1.97 7.28
N TYR A 440 -5.11 -2.09 7.71
CA TYR A 440 -4.08 -1.05 7.65
C TYR A 440 -3.02 -1.33 6.57
N SER A 441 -3.39 -2.10 5.53
CA SER A 441 -2.63 -2.26 4.29
C SER A 441 -3.20 -1.37 3.18
N PRO A 442 -2.48 -1.09 2.08
CA PRO A 442 -3.00 -0.24 1.01
C PRO A 442 -4.33 -0.74 0.43
N ILE A 443 -4.45 -2.04 0.17
CA ILE A 443 -5.68 -2.72 -0.28
C ILE A 443 -6.00 -3.89 0.63
N ASN A 444 -7.24 -3.97 1.12
CA ASN A 444 -7.70 -5.06 1.99
C ASN A 444 -8.49 -6.10 1.19
N ARG A 445 -7.80 -7.17 0.75
CA ARG A 445 -8.39 -8.27 -0.02
C ARG A 445 -8.32 -9.58 0.74
N LEU A 446 -9.49 -10.09 1.13
CA LEU A 446 -9.58 -11.46 1.64
C LEU A 446 -9.44 -12.41 0.44
N HIS A 447 -8.54 -13.38 0.52
CA HIS A 447 -8.34 -14.38 -0.52
C HIS A 447 -7.76 -15.68 0.06
N SER A 448 -7.97 -16.80 -0.64
CA SER A 448 -7.40 -18.11 -0.30
C SER A 448 -7.57 -19.11 -1.43
N SER A 449 -6.79 -20.19 -1.37
CA SER A 449 -6.82 -21.30 -2.31
C SER A 449 -8.12 -22.13 -2.25
N SER A 450 -8.28 -23.01 -3.25
CA SER A 450 -9.42 -23.93 -3.36
C SER A 450 -9.36 -25.07 -2.34
N SER A 451 -9.65 -24.71 -1.09
CA SER A 451 -9.78 -25.62 0.04
C SER A 451 -11.07 -25.29 0.80
N PRO A 452 -11.93 -26.29 1.13
CA PRO A 452 -13.13 -26.06 1.93
C PRO A 452 -12.80 -25.53 3.33
N PHE A 453 -11.56 -25.71 3.80
CA PHE A 453 -11.13 -25.39 5.16
C PHE A 453 -10.43 -24.02 5.29
N ASN A 454 -10.18 -23.32 4.19
CA ASN A 454 -9.42 -22.06 4.16
C ASN A 454 -10.30 -20.80 4.02
N GLY A 455 -11.61 -20.93 4.19
CA GLY A 455 -12.54 -19.81 4.13
C GLY A 455 -12.21 -18.71 5.15
N LYS A 456 -12.40 -17.45 4.75
CA LYS A 456 -12.12 -16.25 5.57
C LYS A 456 -13.39 -15.60 6.12
N GLU A 457 -14.54 -16.29 6.05
CA GLU A 457 -15.81 -15.79 6.55
C GLU A 457 -15.77 -15.71 8.09
N PRO A 458 -16.02 -14.54 8.73
CA PRO A 458 -15.87 -14.39 10.18
C PRO A 458 -16.66 -15.40 11.03
N TRP A 459 -17.87 -15.76 10.59
CA TRP A 459 -18.76 -16.70 11.29
C TRP A 459 -18.31 -18.17 11.24
N ASN A 460 -17.16 -18.47 10.65
CA ASN A 460 -16.54 -19.79 10.68
C ASN A 460 -15.48 -19.92 11.79
N PHE A 461 -15.31 -18.87 12.62
CA PHE A 461 -14.32 -18.78 13.68
C PHE A 461 -14.97 -18.76 15.07
N PRO A 462 -14.21 -19.03 16.16
CA PRO A 462 -14.72 -18.92 17.52
C PRO A 462 -15.25 -17.52 17.84
N PRO A 463 -16.25 -17.36 18.74
CA PRO A 463 -16.97 -16.10 18.92
C PRO A 463 -16.10 -14.84 19.15
N MET A 464 -15.04 -14.96 19.94
CA MET A 464 -14.12 -13.84 20.20
C MET A 464 -13.36 -13.40 18.93
N ILE A 465 -12.95 -14.37 18.10
CA ILE A 465 -12.25 -14.12 16.84
C ILE A 465 -13.24 -13.63 15.79
N GLU A 466 -14.42 -14.24 15.70
CA GLU A 466 -15.50 -13.81 14.81
C GLU A 466 -15.81 -12.31 15.00
N GLU A 467 -16.05 -11.88 16.24
CA GLU A 467 -16.38 -10.48 16.52
C GLU A 467 -15.20 -9.53 16.25
N ALA A 468 -13.97 -9.95 16.57
CA ALA A 468 -12.78 -9.14 16.25
C ALA A 468 -12.56 -8.99 14.74
N MET A 469 -12.83 -10.04 13.95
CA MET A 469 -12.79 -9.98 12.48
C MET A 469 -13.87 -9.04 11.94
N LYS A 470 -15.12 -9.16 12.43
CA LYS A 470 -16.21 -8.26 12.05
C LYS A 470 -15.87 -6.81 12.31
N GLU A 471 -15.37 -6.51 13.51
CA GLU A 471 -15.03 -5.15 13.91
C GLU A 471 -13.87 -4.57 13.09
N SER A 472 -12.85 -5.39 12.79
CA SER A 472 -11.75 -4.99 11.91
C SER A 472 -12.25 -4.60 10.51
N LEU A 473 -13.09 -5.43 9.90
CA LEU A 473 -13.65 -5.16 8.57
C LEU A 473 -14.55 -3.92 8.56
N ARG A 474 -15.28 -3.64 9.65
CA ARG A 474 -16.04 -2.39 9.82
C ARG A 474 -15.12 -1.18 9.91
N GLU A 475 -14.02 -1.28 10.66
CA GLU A 475 -13.05 -0.19 10.81
C GLU A 475 -12.47 0.24 9.46
N ARG A 476 -12.16 -0.71 8.57
CA ARG A 476 -11.68 -0.39 7.20
C ARG A 476 -12.63 0.56 6.46
N HIS A 477 -13.94 0.37 6.59
CA HIS A 477 -14.93 1.25 5.97
C HIS A 477 -15.15 2.55 6.73
N ARG A 478 -14.97 2.56 8.06
CA ARG A 478 -14.99 3.82 8.84
C ARG A 478 -13.91 4.77 8.39
N ILE A 479 -12.69 4.28 8.11
CA ILE A 479 -11.56 5.12 7.73
C ILE A 479 -11.50 5.44 6.22
N LEU A 480 -12.51 5.09 5.41
CA LEU A 480 -12.51 5.42 3.97
C LEU A 480 -12.30 6.90 3.63
N PRO A 481 -12.81 7.90 4.39
CA PRO A 481 -12.48 9.32 4.16
C PRO A 481 -10.98 9.61 4.27
N TYR A 482 -10.31 9.02 5.27
CA TYR A 482 -8.86 9.11 5.46
C TYR A 482 -8.11 8.45 4.30
N LEU A 483 -8.47 7.22 3.94
CA LEU A 483 -7.85 6.47 2.84
C LEU A 483 -7.97 7.19 1.49
N TYR A 484 -9.13 7.77 1.20
CA TYR A 484 -9.33 8.50 -0.05
C TYR A 484 -8.49 9.77 -0.13
N THR A 485 -8.29 10.47 0.99
CA THR A 485 -7.38 11.61 1.05
C THR A 485 -5.96 11.19 0.72
N ALA A 486 -5.46 10.13 1.37
CA ALA A 486 -4.13 9.57 1.09
C ALA A 486 -3.98 9.12 -0.37
N ASN A 487 -5.06 8.64 -1.00
CA ASN A 487 -5.05 8.27 -2.41
C ASN A 487 -4.82 9.46 -3.35
N VAL A 488 -5.44 10.60 -3.05
CA VAL A 488 -5.19 11.85 -3.79
C VAL A 488 -3.78 12.38 -3.51
N GLU A 489 -3.34 12.37 -2.25
CA GLU A 489 -1.99 12.83 -1.86
C GLU A 489 -0.88 12.02 -2.54
N LEU A 490 -1.05 10.70 -2.65
CA LEU A 490 -0.11 9.85 -3.37
C LEU A 490 -0.04 10.23 -4.87
N SER A 491 -1.18 10.38 -5.53
CA SER A 491 -1.24 10.74 -6.96
C SER A 491 -0.64 12.13 -7.24
N GLU A 492 -0.95 13.12 -6.42
CA GLU A 492 -0.61 14.52 -6.72
C GLU A 492 0.68 15.01 -6.07
N GLN A 493 1.03 14.45 -4.91
CA GLN A 493 2.17 14.89 -4.10
C GLN A 493 3.27 13.84 -4.03
N GLY A 494 2.98 12.59 -4.42
CA GLY A 494 3.93 11.48 -4.32
C GLY A 494 4.13 10.97 -2.90
N SER A 495 3.12 11.13 -2.03
CA SER A 495 3.14 10.68 -0.62
C SER A 495 2.43 9.33 -0.46
N PRO A 496 3.15 8.21 -0.30
CA PRO A 496 2.52 6.89 -0.14
C PRO A 496 1.62 6.81 1.09
N LEU A 497 0.53 6.04 0.99
CA LEU A 497 -0.28 5.70 2.16
C LEU A 497 0.52 4.91 3.19
N LEU A 498 1.36 3.95 2.80
CA LEU A 498 2.18 3.19 3.73
C LEU A 498 3.64 3.59 3.57
N GLN A 499 4.27 4.12 4.62
CA GLN A 499 5.62 4.67 4.57
C GLN A 499 6.52 4.02 5.64
N PRO A 500 7.73 3.56 5.27
CA PRO A 500 8.72 3.13 6.24
C PRO A 500 9.07 4.23 7.25
N MET A 501 9.37 3.85 8.50
CA MET A 501 9.66 4.81 9.58
C MET A 501 10.82 5.76 9.27
N TYR A 502 11.80 5.30 8.50
CA TYR A 502 12.99 6.09 8.12
C TYR A 502 12.69 7.21 7.12
N TYR A 503 11.47 7.29 6.54
CA TYR A 503 11.09 8.43 5.70
C TYR A 503 11.00 9.75 6.47
N GLU A 504 10.58 9.69 7.74
CA GLU A 504 10.53 10.87 8.63
C GLU A 504 11.72 10.94 9.57
N ASN A 505 12.38 9.82 9.81
CA ASN A 505 13.44 9.71 10.81
C ASN A 505 14.73 9.08 10.24
N PRO A 506 15.32 9.64 9.17
CA PRO A 506 16.46 9.02 8.49
C PRO A 506 17.74 8.97 9.34
N GLU A 507 17.84 9.80 10.38
CA GLU A 507 19.02 9.83 11.26
C GLU A 507 18.90 8.90 12.48
N LYS A 508 17.75 8.22 12.66
CA LYS A 508 17.50 7.37 13.82
C LYS A 508 17.67 5.90 13.42
N ASP A 509 18.66 5.21 13.99
CA ASP A 509 18.90 3.77 13.72
C ASP A 509 17.66 2.91 13.98
N ALA A 510 16.89 3.25 15.02
CA ALA A 510 15.65 2.55 15.36
C ALA A 510 14.66 2.53 14.19
N ALA A 511 14.59 3.59 13.36
CA ALA A 511 13.70 3.65 12.20
C ALA A 511 14.03 2.61 11.10
N TYR A 512 15.24 2.05 11.12
CA TYR A 512 15.69 0.99 10.21
C TYR A 512 15.65 -0.40 10.85
N ASN A 513 15.80 -0.48 12.18
CA ASN A 513 15.86 -1.73 12.92
C ASN A 513 14.45 -2.30 13.20
N TYR A 514 13.49 -1.43 13.53
CA TYR A 514 12.10 -1.82 13.78
C TYR A 514 11.31 -1.89 12.47
N LYS A 515 11.48 -3.00 11.76
CA LYS A 515 10.90 -3.24 10.42
C LYS A 515 9.39 -3.51 10.43
N ASN A 516 8.85 -3.96 11.57
CA ASN A 516 7.44 -4.31 11.75
C ASN A 516 6.60 -3.12 12.25
N GLN A 517 6.89 -1.92 11.75
CA GLN A 517 6.08 -0.73 12.00
C GLN A 517 6.26 0.27 10.86
N TYR A 518 5.20 1.03 10.59
CA TYR A 518 5.17 1.98 9.49
C TYR A 518 4.21 3.12 9.78
N TYR A 519 4.41 4.24 9.10
CA TYR A 519 3.39 5.27 9.03
C TYR A 519 2.32 4.84 8.02
N PHE A 520 1.05 5.06 8.39
CA PHE A 520 -0.10 4.81 7.55
C PHE A 520 -0.85 6.13 7.34
N GLY A 521 -0.54 6.79 6.23
CA GLY A 521 -0.84 8.19 5.94
C GLY A 521 -0.02 9.11 6.84
N ASN A 522 -0.55 10.30 7.11
CA ASN A 522 0.18 11.31 7.88
C ASN A 522 -0.10 11.24 9.40
N GLU A 523 -1.17 10.54 9.81
CA GLU A 523 -1.68 10.61 11.20
C GLU A 523 -1.43 9.34 12.01
N LEU A 524 -1.37 8.16 11.37
CA LEU A 524 -1.28 6.86 12.05
C LEU A 524 0.12 6.27 11.97
N LEU A 525 0.59 5.67 13.06
CA LEU A 525 1.71 4.73 13.12
C LEU A 525 1.14 3.36 13.47
N VAL A 526 1.30 2.38 12.59
CA VAL A 526 0.72 1.04 12.75
C VAL A 526 1.82 0.06 13.11
N VAL A 527 1.55 -0.78 14.11
CA VAL A 527 2.39 -1.91 14.52
C VAL A 527 1.57 -3.18 14.37
N PRO A 528 1.71 -3.91 13.24
CA PRO A 528 1.05 -5.19 13.08
C PRO A 528 1.51 -6.17 14.16
N ILE A 529 0.58 -6.90 14.78
CA ILE A 529 0.92 -7.96 15.72
C ILE A 529 1.24 -9.22 14.90
N VAL A 530 2.51 -9.61 14.90
CA VAL A 530 3.04 -10.70 14.05
C VAL A 530 3.65 -11.83 14.86
N HIS A 531 3.53 -11.76 16.19
CA HIS A 531 3.86 -12.84 17.11
C HIS A 531 2.60 -13.41 17.79
N PRO A 532 2.52 -14.74 17.98
CA PRO A 532 1.37 -15.37 18.63
C PRO A 532 1.25 -14.93 20.09
N THR A 533 0.03 -14.97 20.60
CA THR A 533 -0.31 -14.71 22.00
C THR A 533 0.44 -15.68 22.90
N ASP A 534 1.12 -15.16 23.92
CA ASP A 534 1.77 -16.03 24.90
C ASP A 534 0.72 -16.83 25.69
N LYS A 535 0.94 -18.14 25.78
CA LYS A 535 -0.02 -19.05 26.43
C LYS A 535 -0.15 -18.83 27.93
N THR A 536 0.90 -18.34 28.59
CA THR A 536 0.92 -18.04 30.02
C THR A 536 0.33 -16.66 30.26
N TYR A 537 0.85 -15.62 29.60
CA TYR A 537 0.48 -14.23 29.91
C TYR A 537 -0.79 -13.75 29.20
N LYS A 538 -1.24 -14.43 28.15
CA LYS A 538 -2.45 -14.13 27.36
C LYS A 538 -2.39 -12.82 26.56
N PHE A 539 -1.18 -12.33 26.29
CA PHE A 539 -0.95 -11.17 25.41
C PHE A 539 0.08 -11.52 24.33
N SER A 540 -0.07 -10.91 23.16
CA SER A 540 1.00 -10.83 22.16
C SER A 540 1.93 -9.68 22.54
N LYS A 541 3.24 -9.89 22.41
CA LYS A 541 4.29 -8.89 22.63
C LYS A 541 4.84 -8.42 21.28
N GLU A 542 4.98 -7.11 21.10
CA GLU A 542 5.77 -6.53 20.02
C GLU A 542 6.75 -5.51 20.59
N ASP A 543 8.00 -5.54 20.13
CA ASP A 543 8.99 -4.52 20.45
C ASP A 543 8.90 -3.41 19.40
N ILE A 544 8.79 -2.17 19.86
CA ILE A 544 8.53 -1.01 19.01
C ILE A 544 9.46 0.15 19.37
N TRP A 545 9.56 1.08 18.43
CA TRP A 545 10.13 2.40 18.66
C TRP A 545 9.11 3.49 18.34
N LEU A 546 8.84 4.35 19.32
CA LEU A 546 8.05 5.56 19.12
C LEU A 546 9.01 6.73 18.91
N PRO A 547 8.92 7.44 17.76
CA PRO A 547 9.70 8.66 17.52
C PRO A 547 9.42 9.74 18.57
N GLU A 548 10.30 10.73 18.67
CA GLU A 548 10.09 11.89 19.56
C GLU A 548 8.70 12.52 19.38
N GLY A 549 8.04 12.83 20.51
CA GLY A 549 6.71 13.42 20.57
C GLY A 549 5.76 12.65 21.51
N LYS A 550 4.56 13.19 21.72
CA LYS A 550 3.51 12.53 22.49
C LYS A 550 2.70 11.63 21.58
N TRP A 551 2.46 10.40 22.01
CA TRP A 551 1.72 9.40 21.27
C TRP A 551 0.53 8.89 22.08
N TYR A 552 -0.53 8.52 21.38
CA TYR A 552 -1.71 7.90 21.95
C TYR A 552 -2.03 6.65 21.16
N ASP A 553 -2.40 5.57 21.84
CA ASP A 553 -3.05 4.44 21.18
C ASP A 553 -4.43 4.88 20.67
N TYR A 554 -4.65 4.69 19.37
CA TYR A 554 -5.82 5.15 18.62
C TYR A 554 -7.14 4.53 19.13
N HIS A 555 -7.09 3.32 19.68
CA HIS A 555 -8.29 2.59 20.08
C HIS A 555 -8.66 2.82 21.55
N ASN A 556 -7.67 2.75 22.45
CA ASN A 556 -7.91 2.79 23.90
C ASN A 556 -7.47 4.12 24.55
N GLY A 557 -6.71 4.96 23.86
CA GLY A 557 -6.27 6.26 24.36
C GLY A 557 -5.07 6.23 25.32
N TYR A 558 -4.39 5.10 25.48
CA TYR A 558 -3.18 5.03 26.31
C TYR A 558 -2.12 6.00 25.79
N ARG A 559 -1.57 6.81 26.70
CA ARG A 559 -0.56 7.81 26.39
C ARG A 559 0.84 7.22 26.53
N TYR A 560 1.70 7.55 25.57
CA TYR A 560 3.11 7.17 25.55
C TYR A 560 3.95 8.41 25.23
N GLU A 561 5.00 8.65 26.00
CA GLU A 561 6.06 9.56 25.58
C GLU A 561 6.95 8.90 24.51
N GLY A 562 7.44 9.69 23.57
CA GLY A 562 8.23 9.23 22.43
C GLY A 562 9.74 9.24 22.68
N ASP A 563 10.50 9.07 21.60
CA ASP A 563 11.96 8.86 21.61
C ASP A 563 12.35 7.66 22.50
N THR A 564 11.53 6.61 22.42
CA THR A 564 11.65 5.45 23.30
C THR A 564 11.50 4.14 22.54
N GLU A 565 12.25 3.13 22.98
CA GLU A 565 12.09 1.74 22.59
C GLU A 565 11.37 1.01 23.73
N ILE A 566 10.25 0.36 23.42
CA ILE A 566 9.38 -0.25 24.42
C ILE A 566 8.71 -1.51 23.86
N SER A 567 8.42 -2.46 24.74
CA SER A 567 7.57 -3.60 24.43
C SER A 567 6.11 -3.27 24.73
N ILE A 568 5.24 -3.51 23.77
CA ILE A 568 3.79 -3.34 23.92
C ILE A 568 3.08 -4.69 24.00
N PHE A 569 1.97 -4.74 24.74
CA PHE A 569 1.20 -5.96 24.94
C PHE A 569 -0.25 -5.79 24.50
N ARG A 570 -0.72 -6.67 23.62
CA ARG A 570 -2.08 -6.60 23.06
C ARG A 570 -2.82 -7.92 23.23
N LYS A 571 -4.08 -7.84 23.64
CA LYS A 571 -5.01 -8.98 23.60
C LYS A 571 -5.32 -9.35 22.15
N ILE A 572 -5.91 -10.52 21.98
CA ILE A 572 -6.27 -11.05 20.65
C ILE A 572 -7.18 -10.11 19.85
N ASN A 573 -8.07 -9.38 20.53
CA ASN A 573 -9.02 -8.45 19.92
C ASN A 573 -8.50 -6.99 19.84
N GLU A 574 -7.24 -6.74 20.20
CA GLU A 574 -6.63 -5.41 20.15
C GLU A 574 -5.59 -5.34 19.03
N SER A 575 -5.62 -4.23 18.29
CA SER A 575 -4.59 -3.80 17.34
C SER A 575 -3.71 -2.72 17.98
N ALA A 576 -2.45 -2.61 17.53
CA ALA A 576 -1.54 -1.55 17.96
C ALA A 576 -1.44 -0.47 16.87
N VAL A 577 -2.14 0.64 17.10
CA VAL A 577 -2.15 1.81 16.22
C VAL A 577 -1.97 3.03 17.09
N PHE A 578 -1.01 3.86 16.75
CA PHE A 578 -0.64 5.04 17.50
C PHE A 578 -0.85 6.31 16.67
N VAL A 579 -1.16 7.40 17.33
CA VAL A 579 -1.34 8.72 16.74
C VAL A 579 -0.56 9.75 17.54
N ARG A 580 0.02 10.74 16.86
CA ARG A 580 0.69 11.85 17.56
C ARG A 580 -0.35 12.72 18.25
N GLY A 581 0.07 13.45 19.29
CA GLY A 581 -0.76 14.52 19.83
C GLY A 581 -1.20 15.49 18.71
N GLY A 582 -2.39 16.07 18.83
CA GLY A 582 -2.94 16.97 17.80
C GLY A 582 -3.39 16.30 16.51
N ALA A 583 -3.27 14.97 16.39
CA ALA A 583 -3.75 14.23 15.24
C ALA A 583 -5.26 14.39 15.05
N ILE A 584 -5.69 14.48 13.80
CA ILE A 584 -7.09 14.63 13.38
C ILE A 584 -7.40 13.56 12.33
N ILE A 585 -8.26 12.60 12.66
CA ILE A 585 -8.58 11.47 11.79
C ILE A 585 -10.06 11.55 11.38
N PRO A 586 -10.37 11.77 10.09
CA PRO A 586 -11.74 11.72 9.60
C PRO A 586 -12.22 10.28 9.40
N THR A 587 -13.30 9.92 10.07
CA THR A 587 -14.01 8.64 9.91
C THR A 587 -15.47 8.87 9.49
N ALA A 588 -16.11 7.85 8.94
CA ALA A 588 -17.54 7.86 8.60
C ALA A 588 -18.32 7.00 9.60
N SER A 589 -19.33 7.57 10.28
CA SER A 589 -20.23 6.76 11.14
C SER A 589 -21.31 6.01 10.38
N ASP A 590 -21.75 6.54 9.24
CA ASP A 590 -22.82 5.95 8.44
C ASP A 590 -22.31 4.90 7.45
N PHE A 591 -21.08 4.42 7.64
CA PHE A 591 -20.34 3.47 6.80
C PHE A 591 -21.07 2.17 6.46
N LEU A 592 -22.02 1.72 7.31
CA LEU A 592 -22.86 0.55 7.03
C LEU A 592 -23.92 0.80 5.94
N THR A 593 -24.29 2.06 5.74
CA THR A 593 -25.35 2.49 4.81
C THR A 593 -24.82 3.26 3.61
N THR A 594 -23.63 3.85 3.72
CA THR A 594 -22.94 4.50 2.60
C THR A 594 -22.41 3.46 1.62
N LYS A 595 -22.79 3.56 0.35
CA LYS A 595 -22.19 2.70 -0.69
C LYS A 595 -20.72 3.07 -0.91
N PRO A 596 -19.86 2.14 -1.36
CA PRO A 596 -18.43 2.38 -1.55
C PRO A 596 -18.07 3.58 -2.45
N ASP A 597 -18.91 3.89 -3.44
CA ASP A 597 -18.73 5.01 -4.38
C ASP A 597 -19.43 6.30 -3.96
N GLU A 598 -20.08 6.30 -2.80
CA GLU A 598 -20.78 7.46 -2.26
C GLU A 598 -19.94 8.14 -1.18
N LEU A 599 -20.18 9.44 -1.01
CA LEU A 599 -19.62 10.21 0.09
C LEU A 599 -20.52 10.01 1.33
N PRO A 600 -19.93 9.84 2.52
CA PRO A 600 -20.70 9.65 3.75
C PRO A 600 -21.54 10.90 4.07
N LYS A 601 -22.57 10.77 4.89
CA LYS A 601 -23.37 11.91 5.37
C LYS A 601 -22.85 12.43 6.70
N VAL A 602 -22.08 11.64 7.43
CA VAL A 602 -21.56 12.04 8.74
C VAL A 602 -20.05 11.83 8.76
N ILE A 603 -19.28 12.92 8.88
CA ILE A 603 -17.86 12.82 9.20
C ILE A 603 -17.68 12.93 10.70
N GLU A 604 -17.00 11.96 11.26
CA GLU A 604 -16.43 12.02 12.59
C GLU A 604 -14.99 12.46 12.53
N TRP A 605 -14.66 13.51 13.26
CA TRP A 605 -13.30 13.97 13.46
C TRP A 605 -12.82 13.41 14.79
N LYS A 606 -12.05 12.34 14.76
CA LYS A 606 -11.35 11.84 15.94
C LYS A 606 -10.12 12.70 16.17
N VAL A 607 -10.06 13.36 17.31
CA VAL A 607 -9.04 14.37 17.62
C VAL A 607 -8.32 13.98 18.91
N PHE A 608 -7.00 14.01 18.86
CA PHE A 608 -6.13 13.62 19.96
C PHE A 608 -5.43 14.84 20.59
N PRO A 609 -5.31 14.89 21.92
CA PRO A 609 -4.85 16.08 22.62
C PRO A 609 -3.33 16.28 22.56
N GLY A 610 -2.85 17.46 22.96
CA GLY A 610 -1.44 17.70 23.26
C GLY A 610 -0.71 18.69 22.35
N GLN A 611 -1.23 18.98 21.16
CA GLN A 611 -0.75 20.06 20.28
C GLN A 611 -1.83 20.47 19.28
N SER A 612 -1.64 21.64 18.67
CA SER A 612 -2.46 22.10 17.54
C SER A 612 -2.22 21.22 16.31
N GLY A 613 -3.23 21.11 15.44
CA GLY A 613 -3.17 20.28 14.25
C GLY A 613 -4.08 20.78 13.14
N GLU A 614 -3.84 20.34 11.91
CA GLU A 614 -4.70 20.60 10.77
C GLU A 614 -4.77 19.37 9.90
N TYR A 615 -5.99 19.04 9.42
CA TYR A 615 -6.20 17.99 8.44
C TYR A 615 -7.07 18.50 7.29
N HIS A 616 -6.73 18.08 6.08
CA HIS A 616 -7.47 18.42 4.86
C HIS A 616 -8.14 17.18 4.29
N LEU A 617 -9.42 16.98 4.60
CA LEU A 617 -10.21 15.91 3.99
C LEU A 617 -10.51 16.25 2.53
N ILE A 618 -10.03 15.41 1.62
CA ILE A 618 -10.31 15.53 0.19
C ILE A 618 -11.44 14.55 -0.16
N GLU A 619 -12.47 15.06 -0.82
CA GLU A 619 -13.57 14.26 -1.35
C GLU A 619 -13.74 14.57 -2.84
N GLU A 620 -13.96 13.54 -3.64
CA GLU A 620 -14.22 13.68 -5.06
C GLU A 620 -15.36 12.80 -5.53
N LYS A 621 -16.05 13.26 -6.56
CA LYS A 621 -17.08 12.52 -7.27
C LYS A 621 -17.24 13.09 -8.67
N GLU A 622 -17.29 12.22 -9.68
CA GLU A 622 -17.54 12.61 -11.08
C GLU A 622 -16.61 13.74 -11.58
N GLY A 623 -15.32 13.67 -11.25
CA GLY A 623 -14.30 14.65 -11.64
C GLY A 623 -14.38 16.01 -10.93
N LYS A 624 -15.26 16.16 -9.94
CA LYS A 624 -15.38 17.34 -9.08
C LYS A 624 -14.74 17.06 -7.73
N ARG A 625 -14.13 18.09 -7.13
CA ARG A 625 -13.43 17.99 -5.85
C ARG A 625 -13.92 19.02 -4.84
N CYS A 626 -13.97 18.58 -3.59
CA CYS A 626 -14.16 19.41 -2.41
C CYS A 626 -13.07 19.10 -1.38
N THR A 627 -12.63 20.13 -0.65
CA THR A 627 -11.69 19.98 0.46
C THR A 627 -12.29 20.58 1.73
N THR A 628 -12.39 19.76 2.77
CA THR A 628 -12.78 20.19 4.12
C THR A 628 -11.53 20.28 5.00
N SER A 629 -11.10 21.50 5.31
CA SER A 629 -10.03 21.76 6.27
C SER A 629 -10.59 21.75 7.69
N PHE A 630 -10.04 20.93 8.56
CA PHE A 630 -10.28 20.93 10.00
C PHE A 630 -9.01 21.41 10.71
N LYS A 631 -9.11 22.51 11.44
CA LYS A 631 -8.01 23.07 12.25
C LYS A 631 -8.33 22.98 13.72
N LEU A 632 -7.43 22.39 14.50
CA LEU A 632 -7.40 22.41 15.95
C LEU A 632 -6.33 23.41 16.41
N ASP A 633 -6.74 24.42 17.15
CA ASP A 633 -5.87 25.25 17.97
C ASP A 633 -6.02 24.77 19.42
N TRP A 634 -5.04 23.97 19.86
CA TRP A 634 -5.08 23.30 21.16
C TRP A 634 -4.90 24.28 22.32
N GLU A 635 -4.06 25.31 22.14
CA GLU A 635 -3.79 26.30 23.18
C GLU A 635 -5.02 27.17 23.47
N ASN A 636 -5.77 27.53 22.42
CA ASN A 636 -6.96 28.37 22.53
C ASN A 636 -8.27 27.56 22.57
N LEU A 637 -8.19 26.23 22.55
CA LEU A 637 -9.32 25.29 22.53
C LEU A 637 -10.34 25.64 21.43
N LYS A 638 -9.82 25.95 20.24
CA LYS A 638 -10.61 26.41 19.09
C LYS A 638 -10.54 25.42 17.95
N VAL A 639 -11.69 25.05 17.42
CA VAL A 639 -11.83 24.27 16.18
C VAL A 639 -12.34 25.16 15.06
N THR A 640 -11.77 25.03 13.86
CA THR A 640 -12.27 25.69 12.64
C THR A 640 -12.44 24.67 11.53
N ILE A 641 -13.66 24.60 10.97
CA ILE A 641 -13.95 23.78 9.78
C ILE A 641 -14.25 24.71 8.61
N ALA A 642 -13.51 24.56 7.51
CA ALA A 642 -13.71 25.33 6.29
C ALA A 642 -13.82 24.38 5.09
N ILE A 643 -14.86 24.55 4.28
CA ILE A 643 -15.11 23.73 3.10
C ILE A 643 -14.92 24.59 1.86
N ASN A 644 -14.05 24.16 0.94
CA ASN A 644 -13.73 24.86 -0.29
C ASN A 644 -13.85 23.91 -1.50
N GLY A 645 -14.12 24.47 -2.69
CA GLY A 645 -14.24 23.71 -3.94
C GLY A 645 -15.70 23.51 -4.38
N GLU A 646 -15.98 22.39 -5.03
CA GLU A 646 -17.27 22.11 -5.64
C GLU A 646 -18.25 21.50 -4.63
N LEU A 647 -19.04 22.36 -3.98
CA LEU A 647 -19.96 21.95 -2.92
C LEU A 647 -21.10 21.04 -3.41
N SER A 648 -21.39 20.97 -4.72
CA SER A 648 -22.48 20.14 -5.26
C SER A 648 -22.27 18.64 -5.07
N ILE A 649 -21.04 18.17 -4.79
CA ILE A 649 -20.78 16.75 -4.53
C ILE A 649 -21.07 16.34 -3.09
N ILE A 650 -21.07 17.30 -2.16
CA ILE A 650 -21.26 17.03 -0.74
C ILE A 650 -22.75 16.76 -0.48
N PRO A 651 -23.11 15.70 0.28
CA PRO A 651 -24.50 15.46 0.66
C PRO A 651 -25.11 16.71 1.31
N SER A 652 -26.32 17.08 0.89
CA SER A 652 -27.00 18.29 1.38
C SER A 652 -27.33 18.24 2.88
N ASP A 653 -27.41 17.03 3.44
CA ASP A 653 -27.62 16.72 4.86
C ASP A 653 -26.32 16.34 5.58
N ARG A 654 -25.14 16.73 5.05
CA ARG A 654 -23.84 16.51 5.70
C ARG A 654 -23.81 17.06 7.12
N SER A 655 -23.37 16.22 8.06
CA SER A 655 -23.03 16.62 9.43
C SER A 655 -21.59 16.27 9.78
N HIS A 656 -21.02 17.04 10.71
CA HIS A 656 -19.69 16.79 11.27
C HIS A 656 -19.84 16.58 12.78
N ARG A 657 -19.23 15.51 13.29
CA ARG A 657 -19.20 15.15 14.71
C ARG A 657 -17.75 15.19 15.20
N LEU A 658 -17.50 15.89 16.30
CA LEU A 658 -16.17 15.93 16.92
C LEU A 658 -16.10 14.86 18.01
N ILE A 659 -15.10 14.00 17.96
CA ILE A 659 -14.77 13.02 18.99
C ILE A 659 -13.42 13.39 19.57
N LEU A 660 -13.42 13.96 20.78
CA LEU A 660 -12.19 14.23 21.53
C LEU A 660 -11.81 12.98 22.31
N HIS A 661 -10.68 12.36 21.93
CA HIS A 661 -10.15 11.21 22.66
C HIS A 661 -9.36 11.67 23.89
N CYS A 662 -9.35 10.85 24.95
CA CYS A 662 -8.57 11.08 26.18
C CYS A 662 -8.97 12.34 26.98
N VAL A 663 -10.25 12.76 26.92
CA VAL A 663 -10.81 13.91 27.64
C VAL A 663 -12.15 13.49 28.25
N GLU A 664 -12.45 13.90 29.49
CA GLU A 664 -13.75 13.63 30.12
C GLU A 664 -14.69 14.84 29.99
N ALA A 665 -15.96 14.59 29.74
CA ALA A 665 -16.97 15.63 29.79
C ALA A 665 -17.22 16.02 31.26
N GLY A 666 -16.87 17.27 31.61
CA GLY A 666 -17.23 17.83 32.91
C GLY A 666 -18.73 17.75 33.16
N ASP A 667 -19.10 17.53 34.41
CA ASP A 667 -20.45 17.49 34.97
C ASP A 667 -21.12 18.87 34.90
N GLY A 668 -21.54 19.30 33.70
CA GLY A 668 -22.30 20.55 33.60
C GLY A 668 -22.43 21.26 32.27
N SER A 669 -22.61 20.56 31.15
CA SER A 669 -23.49 21.05 30.07
C SER A 669 -23.76 19.93 29.08
N ALA A 670 -25.04 19.59 28.93
CA ALA A 670 -25.48 18.85 27.77
C ALA A 670 -25.01 19.61 26.51
N PHE A 671 -24.20 18.97 25.67
CA PHE A 671 -23.94 19.47 24.33
C PHE A 671 -25.29 19.59 23.62
N PRO A 672 -25.73 20.78 23.17
CA PRO A 672 -26.97 20.87 22.43
C PRO A 672 -26.85 20.05 21.15
N GLU A 673 -27.78 19.13 20.94
CA GLU A 673 -28.01 18.45 19.67
C GLU A 673 -28.39 19.49 18.60
N ASN A 674 -27.45 20.26 18.05
CA ASN A 674 -27.71 21.17 16.94
C ASN A 674 -26.47 21.41 16.05
N ILE A 675 -26.47 20.70 14.92
CA ILE A 675 -26.07 21.14 13.56
C ILE A 675 -25.13 22.36 13.49
N PHE A 676 -23.84 22.08 13.27
CA PHE A 676 -22.80 23.08 13.00
C PHE A 676 -23.06 23.82 11.68
N ARG A 677 -23.35 25.13 11.76
CA ARG A 677 -23.12 26.08 10.65
C ARG A 677 -21.77 26.75 10.87
N ALA A 678 -21.06 26.95 9.76
CA ALA A 678 -19.81 27.70 9.72
C ALA A 678 -19.90 29.01 10.53
N GLU A 679 -18.84 29.29 11.29
CA GLU A 679 -18.67 30.38 12.26
C GLU A 679 -19.46 30.28 13.57
N ILE A 680 -19.00 29.43 14.50
CA ILE A 680 -19.10 29.70 15.94
C ILE A 680 -17.76 29.35 16.61
N VAL A 681 -17.17 30.34 17.26
CA VAL A 681 -16.11 30.18 18.28
C VAL A 681 -16.82 29.86 19.58
N GLU A 682 -16.79 28.59 20.01
CA GLU A 682 -17.13 28.24 21.39
C GLU A 682 -15.84 28.08 22.18
N HIS A 683 -15.72 28.82 23.27
CA HIS A 683 -14.67 28.60 24.27
C HIS A 683 -15.01 27.31 25.03
N LEU A 684 -14.53 26.18 24.51
CA LEU A 684 -14.59 24.90 25.21
C LEU A 684 -13.52 24.94 26.31
N SER A 685 -13.94 25.07 27.57
CA SER A 685 -13.04 24.82 28.70
C SER A 685 -13.06 23.31 28.94
N LEU A 686 -12.03 22.61 28.49
CA LEU A 686 -11.99 21.14 28.53
C LEU A 686 -11.07 20.68 29.67
N PRO A 687 -11.60 20.00 30.69
CA PRO A 687 -10.75 19.28 31.62
C PRO A 687 -10.19 18.05 30.90
N VAL A 688 -8.87 18.02 30.71
CA VAL A 688 -8.14 16.79 30.35
C VAL A 688 -8.50 15.73 31.37
N LYS A 689 -8.91 14.53 30.93
CA LYS A 689 -8.84 13.40 31.84
C LYS A 689 -7.36 13.02 31.91
N GLU A 690 -6.65 13.58 32.88
CA GLU A 690 -5.44 12.93 33.36
C GLU A 690 -5.81 11.47 33.59
N ILE A 691 -4.89 10.58 33.20
CA ILE A 691 -4.94 9.15 33.48
C ILE A 691 -5.62 8.94 34.84
N ASP A 692 -6.88 8.49 34.82
CA ASP A 692 -7.63 8.30 36.05
C ASP A 692 -6.90 7.20 36.80
N LYS A 693 -6.58 7.42 38.08
CA LYS A 693 -5.99 6.39 38.94
C LYS A 693 -6.75 5.08 38.79
N GLN A 694 -8.07 5.14 38.58
CA GLN A 694 -8.90 3.97 38.30
C GLN A 694 -8.51 3.23 37.01
N MET A 695 -8.29 3.92 35.89
CA MET A 695 -7.90 3.31 34.61
C MET A 695 -6.55 2.55 34.74
N MET A 696 -5.58 3.14 35.43
CA MET A 696 -4.29 2.48 35.65
C MET A 696 -4.39 1.32 36.62
N THR A 697 -5.24 1.46 37.64
CA THR A 697 -5.53 0.37 38.57
C THR A 697 -6.18 -0.80 37.83
N ASP A 698 -7.13 -0.53 36.93
CA ASP A 698 -7.82 -1.54 36.12
C ASP A 698 -6.86 -2.21 35.13
N MET A 699 -6.02 -1.44 34.44
CA MET A 699 -5.00 -1.99 33.54
C MET A 699 -3.96 -2.82 34.31
N LEU A 700 -3.45 -2.32 35.43
CA LEU A 700 -2.53 -3.07 36.29
C LEU A 700 -3.18 -4.36 36.79
N PHE A 701 -4.45 -4.30 37.21
CA PHE A 701 -5.20 -5.46 37.64
C PHE A 701 -5.31 -6.50 36.50
N GLU A 702 -5.74 -6.09 35.31
CA GLU A 702 -5.85 -6.98 34.16
C GLU A 702 -4.51 -7.65 33.81
N ARG A 703 -3.42 -6.88 33.87
CA ARG A 703 -2.04 -7.33 33.58
C ARG A 703 -1.48 -8.28 34.64
N ILE A 704 -2.08 -8.36 35.82
CA ILE A 704 -1.76 -9.34 36.88
C ILE A 704 -2.76 -10.51 36.87
N ASP A 705 -4.04 -10.26 36.57
CA ASP A 705 -5.11 -11.24 36.66
C ASP A 705 -5.16 -12.20 35.47
N LEU A 706 -4.96 -11.72 34.24
CA LEU A 706 -5.02 -12.59 33.05
C LEU A 706 -3.89 -13.62 32.96
N PRO A 707 -2.62 -13.30 33.32
CA PRO A 707 -1.57 -14.30 33.30
C PRO A 707 -1.84 -15.53 34.18
N GLU A 708 -1.48 -16.72 33.68
CA GLU A 708 -1.55 -18.00 34.40
C GLU A 708 -0.36 -18.18 35.36
N ILE A 709 -0.12 -17.18 36.22
CA ILE A 709 0.89 -17.19 37.28
C ILE A 709 0.28 -17.61 38.63
N SER A 710 1.13 -17.94 39.62
CA SER A 710 0.66 -18.47 40.91
C SER A 710 -0.19 -17.46 41.68
N TYR A 711 -1.16 -17.97 42.44
CA TYR A 711 -2.01 -17.17 43.33
C TYR A 711 -1.19 -16.27 44.27
N ASP A 712 -0.15 -16.84 44.89
CA ASP A 712 0.71 -16.09 45.82
C ASP A 712 1.47 -14.97 45.11
N LEU A 713 1.93 -15.20 43.87
CA LEU A 713 2.62 -14.17 43.08
C LEU A 713 1.66 -13.05 42.68
N LYS A 714 0.43 -13.35 42.27
CA LYS A 714 -0.59 -12.33 41.97
C LYS A 714 -0.86 -11.43 43.18
N ASN A 715 -1.07 -12.03 44.36
CA ASN A 715 -1.29 -11.26 45.58
C ASN A 715 -0.08 -10.42 45.95
N GLN A 716 1.13 -11.00 45.87
CA GLN A 716 2.36 -10.27 46.15
C GLN A 716 2.54 -9.08 45.21
N LEU A 717 2.31 -9.26 43.91
CA LEU A 717 2.38 -8.17 42.92
C LEU A 717 1.34 -7.10 43.21
N TRP A 718 0.10 -7.48 43.48
CA TRP A 718 -0.99 -6.54 43.76
C TRP A 718 -0.73 -5.73 45.04
N GLU A 719 -0.38 -6.40 46.14
CA GLU A 719 -0.07 -5.75 47.43
C GLU A 719 1.08 -4.74 47.32
N ILE A 720 2.06 -5.03 46.47
CA ILE A 720 3.20 -4.14 46.25
C ILE A 720 2.82 -3.00 45.30
N LEU A 721 2.20 -3.29 44.17
CA LEU A 721 2.12 -2.36 43.04
C LEU A 721 0.89 -1.44 43.08
N ALA A 722 -0.22 -1.89 43.66
CA ALA A 722 -1.48 -1.14 43.62
C ALA A 722 -1.40 0.22 44.36
N ASP A 723 -0.64 0.27 45.45
CA ASP A 723 -0.48 1.48 46.29
C ASP A 723 0.87 2.19 46.12
N THR A 724 1.82 1.58 45.40
CA THR A 724 3.07 2.26 45.07
C THR A 724 2.77 3.36 44.05
N THR A 725 3.28 4.58 44.26
CA THR A 725 3.08 5.70 43.32
C THR A 725 4.36 6.15 42.63
N ASP A 726 5.53 5.73 43.11
CA ASP A 726 6.83 6.10 42.54
C ASP A 726 7.24 5.12 41.43
N PHE A 727 7.39 5.64 40.20
CA PHE A 727 7.74 4.86 39.01
C PHE A 727 9.05 4.05 39.18
N LYS A 728 10.09 4.65 39.76
CA LYS A 728 11.39 3.97 39.95
C LYS A 728 11.26 2.78 40.91
N ASN A 729 10.50 2.95 41.99
CA ASN A 729 10.24 1.88 42.95
C ASN A 729 9.40 0.75 42.34
N LYS A 730 8.37 1.07 41.52
CA LYS A 730 7.64 0.05 40.76
C LYS A 730 8.57 -0.76 39.86
N LEU A 731 9.38 -0.07 39.05
CA LEU A 731 10.31 -0.71 38.12
C LEU A 731 11.37 -1.55 38.83
N LEU A 732 11.97 -1.04 39.91
CA LEU A 732 12.94 -1.78 40.71
C LEU A 732 12.31 -3.04 41.33
N THR A 733 11.07 -2.92 41.81
CA THR A 733 10.39 -4.06 42.44
C THR A 733 10.08 -5.13 41.41
N VAL A 734 9.58 -4.75 40.23
CA VAL A 734 9.28 -5.74 39.20
C VAL A 734 10.56 -6.39 38.64
N LYS A 735 11.65 -5.63 38.49
CA LYS A 735 12.97 -6.17 38.10
C LYS A 735 13.57 -7.17 39.10
N CYS A 736 13.05 -7.26 40.33
CA CYS A 736 13.48 -8.29 41.29
C CYS A 736 12.87 -9.66 40.98
N PHE A 737 11.82 -9.74 40.16
CA PHE A 737 11.29 -11.01 39.68
C PHE A 737 12.16 -11.55 38.53
N LYS A 738 12.35 -12.86 38.47
CA LYS A 738 13.18 -13.53 37.45
C LYS A 738 12.45 -13.73 36.11
N ASP A 739 11.22 -13.25 36.02
CA ASP A 739 10.33 -13.45 34.88
C ASP A 739 10.37 -12.20 33.99
N GLU A 740 11.10 -12.29 32.88
CA GLU A 740 11.32 -11.18 31.95
C GLU A 740 10.03 -10.76 31.25
N GLN A 741 9.20 -11.70 30.80
CA GLN A 741 7.93 -11.36 30.12
C GLN A 741 6.94 -10.67 31.05
N LEU A 742 6.83 -11.15 32.29
CA LEU A 742 6.01 -10.47 33.30
C LEU A 742 6.57 -9.08 33.64
N THR A 743 7.90 -8.95 33.63
CA THR A 743 8.56 -7.67 33.86
C THR A 743 8.25 -6.67 32.76
N ASP A 744 8.37 -7.07 31.50
CA ASP A 744 8.05 -6.23 30.36
C ASP A 744 6.56 -5.86 30.33
N LEU A 745 5.67 -6.83 30.60
CA LEU A 745 4.21 -6.66 30.64
C LEU A 745 3.80 -5.55 31.63
N LEU A 746 4.39 -5.58 32.83
CA LEU A 746 4.14 -4.56 33.85
C LEU A 746 4.88 -3.26 33.57
N THR A 747 6.03 -3.31 32.89
CA THR A 747 6.79 -2.11 32.51
C THR A 747 6.02 -1.23 31.54
N GLU A 748 5.28 -1.81 30.58
CA GLU A 748 4.38 -1.02 29.69
C GLU A 748 3.37 -0.21 30.53
N VAL A 749 2.75 -0.84 31.54
CA VAL A 749 1.77 -0.19 32.42
C VAL A 749 2.37 1.00 33.13
N PHE A 750 3.54 0.83 33.74
CA PHE A 750 4.21 1.91 34.46
C PHE A 750 4.66 3.01 33.53
N TYR A 751 5.06 2.67 32.31
CA TYR A 751 5.44 3.65 31.31
C TYR A 751 4.26 4.54 30.90
N ILE A 752 3.09 3.92 30.69
CA ILE A 752 1.85 4.66 30.42
C ILE A 752 1.47 5.54 31.61
N GLU A 753 1.65 5.06 32.85
CA GLU A 753 1.34 5.84 34.06
C GLU A 753 2.17 7.11 34.20
N GLU A 754 3.46 7.02 33.86
CA GLU A 754 4.43 8.12 33.98
C GLU A 754 4.32 9.09 32.80
N SER A 755 3.98 8.59 31.61
CA SER A 755 3.78 9.38 30.38
C SER A 755 2.66 10.36 30.58
#